data_AF-A0A7C3Q169-F1
#
_entry.id   AF-A0A7C3Q169-F1
#
_cell.length_a   1.000
_cell.length_b   1.000
_cell.length_c   1.000
_cell.angle_alpha   90.00
_cell.angle_beta   90.00
_cell.angle_gamma   90.00
#
_symmetry.space_group_name_H-M   'P 1'
#
loop_
_entity.id
_entity.type
_entity.pdbx_description
1 polymer ?
#
loop_
_entity_poly.entity_id
_entity_poly.type
_entity_poly.pdbx_seq_one_letter_code
_entity_poly.pdbx_strand_id
1 'polypeptide(L)'
;MIAKTPIMYYDGPLGEVTLPDELDIQSDAFTFRARNATMRFSDAEQRLEFLRIEEAKSPLVLQPDAKWDAPSGGVPATPSSPRTETSVLPPKPEPNSPRPLATPGATFPASPTNPAPGGAPPKAPSVPVEAFYRLVIESPVTVAQGGRSISADRLEAWMRLVNNKLPATAMGEIKAKDGPTPVQAPTASATGAGVPASTEQATSMTLTQDGAGDRGEPIRITWTGPLEVRPLAQSPVELEGTDIALRFTANADRLVTFRDEKSGASGSAPEVRYAATPREITLLTQAADQVVRLSMPGSGEAVVQRVSIGIGTGRVVISGAGALQGEVDTHAGDDPAHAGHDHNTRNLTWIESAEFVFAVENGQITSKLVSSTLVGGVGAGDRNGRLGADRLDANFVPDPANPDRTVLTTITLTGSASLADFTGGALSADTIDVAFDLRPGGGDSDPALLTAMGSVSGFRQGSTLSADFLQASLVRKDNANDVDQVVAKGNISFAGPSAIFAGGDELQAVPRLEIVDLTGTSAFVGQRQTQVNGTRIHIEGGPRQIRVVGPGSFEHQDLQDSGDVHGSAERGRVTAAWTTGMTFDDLAGHVTCDGGVRMVWEQGPLQRDTLDAERVAIWVTPQQRPSSASPFAVDPTAPPMTLPSAEGDSGPLGDRVLLRAVAFGAGTVREKGGPVKVDSRRFVPRGDGEASDAIERLLYLEGLEIHVDNAASTLTVPIAGRMFVLDQRERQAAAKAKSGTSVDPLSQLADSSGEALFRWGGSLVANRSDGTLTMTKDVALRHRRLEDDNITELTAATEVRAKLSKSDATSTGPQRRPGAIESSLGQLEWATAKGSAWLANQGRQVQADELLYNASAGEVDASSSEGSNVTLLEPQSGMPLTARRILWNLKTGRIEVKQPGTIVAPR
;
A
#
# COMPACT_ATOMS: atom_id res chain seq x y z
N MET A 1 -48.44 -2.56 54.36
CA MET A 1 -47.34 -3.31 55.03
C MET A 1 -47.87 -3.90 56.31
N ILE A 2 -47.57 -5.17 56.58
CA ILE A 2 -47.91 -5.92 57.79
C ILE A 2 -46.60 -6.42 58.38
N ALA A 3 -46.30 -6.10 59.64
CA ALA A 3 -45.17 -6.64 60.39
C ALA A 3 -45.70 -7.51 61.53
N LYS A 4 -45.23 -8.76 61.64
CA LYS A 4 -45.62 -9.72 62.68
C LYS A 4 -44.40 -10.11 63.49
N THR A 5 -44.53 -10.06 64.81
CA THR A 5 -43.50 -10.52 65.75
C THR A 5 -44.15 -10.96 67.06
N PRO A 6 -43.66 -12.01 67.74
CA PRO A 6 -44.22 -12.46 69.02
C PRO A 6 -44.04 -11.44 70.15
N ILE A 7 -42.88 -10.78 70.20
CA ILE A 7 -42.49 -9.87 71.28
C ILE A 7 -41.87 -8.60 70.68
N MET A 8 -42.35 -7.45 71.14
CA MET A 8 -41.83 -6.13 70.80
C MET A 8 -41.57 -5.32 72.07
N TYR A 9 -40.36 -4.78 72.20
CA TYR A 9 -40.02 -3.78 73.21
C TYR A 9 -39.99 -2.40 72.57
N TYR A 10 -40.64 -1.41 73.19
CA TYR A 10 -40.64 -0.03 72.74
C TYR A 10 -40.11 0.88 73.84
N ASP A 11 -39.02 1.59 73.55
CA ASP A 11 -38.46 2.67 74.36
C ASP A 11 -38.97 4.00 73.81
N GLY A 12 -40.04 4.52 74.42
CA GLY A 12 -40.69 5.76 74.00
C GLY A 12 -39.76 6.98 73.95
N PRO A 13 -38.95 7.25 75.00
CA PRO A 13 -37.97 8.34 75.00
C PRO A 13 -36.97 8.30 73.84
N LEU A 14 -36.50 7.12 73.44
CA LEU A 14 -35.55 6.97 72.34
C LEU A 14 -36.22 6.78 70.97
N GLY A 15 -37.53 6.54 70.95
CA GLY A 15 -38.25 6.10 69.74
C GLY A 15 -37.73 4.76 69.21
N GLU A 16 -37.16 3.93 70.09
CA GLU A 16 -36.49 2.67 69.74
C GLU A 16 -37.44 1.48 69.90
N VAL A 17 -37.45 0.60 68.91
CA VAL A 17 -38.22 -0.66 68.86
C VAL A 17 -37.24 -1.82 68.72
N THR A 18 -37.23 -2.72 69.70
CA THR A 18 -36.36 -3.90 69.72
C THR A 18 -37.18 -5.18 69.64
N LEU A 19 -36.79 -6.04 68.71
CA LEU A 19 -37.50 -7.25 68.29
C LEU A 19 -36.56 -8.47 68.39
N PRO A 20 -36.46 -9.12 69.55
CA PRO A 20 -35.51 -10.23 69.76
C PRO A 20 -35.92 -11.54 69.08
N ASP A 21 -37.21 -11.71 68.82
CA ASP A 21 -37.76 -12.89 68.15
C ASP A 21 -37.84 -12.70 66.63
N GLU A 22 -38.47 -13.64 65.95
CA GLU A 22 -38.68 -13.57 64.52
C GLU A 22 -39.61 -12.40 64.15
N LEU A 23 -39.21 -11.63 63.16
CA LEU A 23 -39.94 -10.54 62.54
C LEU A 23 -40.28 -10.95 61.11
N ASP A 24 -41.57 -11.11 60.79
CA ASP A 24 -42.07 -11.37 59.43
C ASP A 24 -42.71 -10.08 58.89
N ILE A 25 -42.07 -9.47 57.88
CA ILE A 25 -42.58 -8.30 57.17
C ILE A 25 -43.15 -8.74 55.83
N GLN A 26 -44.42 -8.40 55.61
CA GLN A 26 -45.12 -8.61 54.35
C GLN A 26 -45.67 -7.29 53.83
N SER A 27 -45.27 -6.93 52.61
CA SER A 27 -45.83 -5.81 51.86
C SER A 27 -45.95 -6.19 50.39
N ASP A 28 -46.71 -5.41 49.64
CA ASP A 28 -46.83 -5.63 48.19
C ASP A 28 -45.47 -5.44 47.49
N ALA A 29 -44.61 -4.56 48.02
CA ALA A 29 -43.30 -4.24 47.47
C ALA A 29 -42.18 -5.16 47.93
N PHE A 30 -42.27 -5.76 49.10
CA PHE A 30 -41.25 -6.67 49.60
C PHE A 30 -41.74 -7.60 50.71
N THR A 31 -41.09 -8.76 50.82
CA THR A 31 -41.26 -9.71 51.93
C THR A 31 -39.90 -10.12 52.51
N PHE A 32 -39.83 -10.27 53.83
CA PHE A 32 -38.58 -10.60 54.53
C PHE A 32 -38.83 -11.12 55.95
N ARG A 33 -38.00 -12.08 56.39
CA ARG A 33 -37.98 -12.58 57.78
C ARG A 33 -36.61 -12.36 58.42
N ALA A 34 -36.60 -11.80 59.61
CA ALA A 34 -35.40 -11.50 60.39
C ALA A 34 -35.52 -11.94 61.85
N ARG A 35 -34.41 -11.93 62.58
CA ARG A 35 -34.35 -12.03 64.04
C ARG A 35 -33.46 -10.94 64.62
N ASN A 36 -33.73 -10.52 65.84
CA ASN A 36 -32.95 -9.51 66.58
C ASN A 36 -32.89 -8.18 65.81
N ALA A 37 -34.05 -7.64 65.42
CA ALA A 37 -34.13 -6.37 64.75
C ALA A 37 -34.24 -5.22 65.76
N THR A 38 -33.51 -4.12 65.54
CA THR A 38 -33.59 -2.88 66.31
C THR A 38 -33.89 -1.74 65.33
N MET A 39 -34.92 -0.95 65.61
CA MET A 39 -35.34 0.19 64.79
C MET A 39 -35.44 1.43 65.66
N ARG A 40 -35.03 2.59 65.16
CA ARG A 40 -35.22 3.87 65.86
C ARG A 40 -35.87 4.87 64.92
N PHE A 41 -36.90 5.55 65.40
CA PHE A 41 -37.66 6.54 64.61
C PHE A 41 -37.53 7.94 65.22
N SER A 42 -37.38 8.95 64.36
CA SER A 42 -37.50 10.36 64.75
C SER A 42 -38.92 10.81 64.45
N ASP A 43 -39.73 10.97 65.50
CA ASP A 43 -41.11 11.46 65.34
C ASP A 43 -41.13 12.91 64.80
N ALA A 44 -40.16 13.72 65.22
CA ALA A 44 -40.01 15.11 64.79
C ALA A 44 -39.70 15.24 63.28
N GLU A 45 -38.88 14.35 62.74
CA GLU A 45 -38.48 14.37 61.32
C GLU A 45 -39.26 13.38 60.46
N GLN A 46 -40.16 12.60 61.07
CA GLN A 46 -40.95 11.54 60.44
C GLN A 46 -40.08 10.60 59.59
N ARG A 47 -38.94 10.17 60.12
CA ARG A 47 -37.97 9.33 59.40
C ARG A 47 -37.37 8.23 60.27
N LEU A 48 -36.78 7.23 59.61
CA LEU A 48 -36.03 6.16 60.25
C LEU A 48 -34.61 6.67 60.59
N GLU A 49 -34.25 6.62 61.87
CA GLU A 49 -32.92 7.04 62.36
C GLU A 49 -31.91 5.91 62.38
N PHE A 50 -32.38 4.67 62.52
CA PHE A 50 -31.53 3.49 62.59
C PHE A 50 -32.38 2.25 62.34
N LEU A 51 -31.87 1.32 61.54
CA LEU A 51 -32.38 -0.06 61.47
C LEU A 51 -31.17 -0.98 61.51
N ARG A 52 -31.18 -1.96 62.41
CA ARG A 52 -30.20 -3.03 62.44
C ARG A 52 -30.89 -4.37 62.55
N ILE A 53 -30.46 -5.34 61.75
CA ILE A 53 -30.94 -6.72 61.75
C ILE A 53 -29.72 -7.60 61.95
N GLU A 54 -29.63 -8.36 63.04
CA GLU A 54 -28.46 -9.22 63.29
C GLU A 54 -28.47 -10.50 62.46
N GLU A 55 -29.65 -11.04 62.14
CA GLU A 55 -29.78 -12.31 61.43
C GLU A 55 -30.99 -12.32 60.47
N ALA A 56 -30.74 -12.62 59.19
CA ALA A 56 -31.78 -12.90 58.20
C ALA A 56 -32.22 -14.38 58.25
N LYS A 57 -33.53 -14.63 58.33
CA LYS A 57 -34.11 -15.99 58.29
C LYS A 57 -34.66 -16.37 56.91
N SER A 58 -34.96 -15.39 56.07
CA SER A 58 -35.29 -15.60 54.66
C SER A 58 -34.57 -14.56 53.80
N PRO A 59 -34.45 -14.78 52.48
CA PRO A 59 -34.07 -13.71 51.57
C PRO A 59 -35.04 -12.53 51.68
N LEU A 60 -34.53 -11.31 51.51
CA LEU A 60 -35.35 -10.12 51.24
C LEU A 60 -35.78 -10.20 49.77
N VAL A 61 -37.08 -10.33 49.54
CA VAL A 61 -37.66 -10.43 48.20
C VAL A 61 -38.31 -9.09 47.88
N LEU A 62 -37.79 -8.36 46.89
CA LEU A 62 -38.35 -7.10 46.38
C LEU A 62 -39.15 -7.38 45.11
N GLN A 63 -40.32 -6.76 44.97
CA GLN A 63 -41.21 -6.83 43.82
C GLN A 63 -41.06 -5.55 42.98
N PRO A 64 -40.40 -5.56 41.81
CA PRO A 64 -40.10 -4.35 41.05
C PRO A 64 -41.34 -3.57 40.59
N ASP A 65 -42.41 -4.28 40.24
CA ASP A 65 -43.65 -3.70 39.68
C ASP A 65 -44.67 -3.31 40.75
N ALA A 66 -44.37 -3.56 42.02
CA ALA A 66 -45.27 -3.19 43.10
C ALA A 66 -45.36 -1.66 43.21
N LYS A 67 -46.59 -1.15 43.22
CA LYS A 67 -46.81 0.28 43.47
C LYS A 67 -46.34 0.64 44.88
N TRP A 68 -45.31 1.48 44.98
CA TRP A 68 -44.90 2.13 46.23
C TRP A 68 -45.87 3.27 46.59
N ASP A 69 -47.15 2.94 46.71
CA ASP A 69 -48.13 3.85 47.26
C ASP A 69 -48.00 3.80 48.78
N ALA A 70 -47.58 4.90 49.40
CA ALA A 70 -47.68 5.05 50.84
C ALA A 70 -49.15 4.83 51.24
N PRO A 71 -49.44 4.15 52.35
CA PRO A 71 -50.79 4.13 52.89
C PRO A 71 -51.22 5.60 53.01
N SER A 72 -52.31 5.96 52.33
CA SER A 72 -52.93 7.27 52.43
C SER A 72 -53.45 7.42 53.85
N GLY A 73 -52.56 7.77 54.77
CA GLY A 73 -52.89 8.11 56.14
C GLY A 73 -53.89 9.26 56.09
N GLY A 74 -55.15 8.96 56.41
CA GLY A 74 -56.15 9.99 56.64
C GLY A 74 -55.59 10.97 57.66
N VAL A 75 -55.53 12.24 57.26
CA VAL A 75 -55.07 13.34 58.10
C VAL A 75 -55.73 13.23 59.48
N PRO A 76 -54.99 13.02 60.58
CA PRO A 76 -55.55 13.14 61.91
C PRO A 76 -55.95 14.61 62.13
N ALA A 77 -57.15 14.82 62.68
CA ALA A 77 -57.67 16.15 62.98
C ALA A 77 -56.67 16.95 63.83
N THR A 78 -56.43 18.20 63.42
CA THR A 78 -55.56 19.19 64.05
C THR A 78 -55.84 19.32 65.55
N PRO A 79 -54.85 19.15 66.46
CA PRO A 79 -55.01 19.56 67.84
C PRO A 79 -54.89 21.09 67.94
N SER A 80 -55.81 21.69 68.67
CA SER A 80 -55.93 23.11 68.98
C SER A 80 -54.69 23.66 69.69
N SER A 81 -54.19 24.81 69.24
CA SER A 81 -53.07 25.54 69.84
C SER A 81 -53.34 26.00 71.28
N PRO A 82 -52.35 25.96 72.19
CA PRO A 82 -52.38 26.75 73.41
C PRO A 82 -51.80 28.15 73.19
N ARG A 83 -52.25 29.06 74.05
CA ARG A 83 -52.11 30.52 74.04
C ARG A 83 -51.18 30.94 75.19
N THR A 84 -50.07 31.64 74.91
CA THR A 84 -49.27 32.39 75.92
C THR A 84 -48.39 33.39 75.15
N GLU A 85 -48.67 34.69 75.19
CA GLU A 85 -48.24 35.73 76.16
C GLU A 85 -47.00 36.54 75.72
N THR A 86 -47.16 37.83 75.94
CA THR A 86 -46.37 39.01 75.62
C THR A 86 -45.05 39.09 76.42
N SER A 87 -43.94 39.52 75.80
CA SER A 87 -42.89 40.28 76.51
C SER A 87 -41.91 41.03 75.60
N VAL A 88 -42.00 42.38 75.65
CA VAL A 88 -40.94 43.42 75.84
C VAL A 88 -39.68 43.49 74.91
N LEU A 89 -39.55 44.65 74.23
CA LEU A 89 -38.38 45.34 73.60
C LEU A 89 -37.53 46.12 74.68
N PRO A 90 -36.39 46.84 74.41
CA PRO A 90 -35.30 46.85 73.39
C PRO A 90 -33.89 46.97 74.10
N PRO A 91 -32.70 47.45 73.56
CA PRO A 91 -32.44 48.22 72.33
C PRO A 91 -31.13 48.04 71.51
N LYS A 92 -31.20 48.73 70.34
CA LYS A 92 -30.22 49.22 69.33
C LYS A 92 -28.78 49.52 69.83
N PRO A 93 -27.74 49.44 68.95
CA PRO A 93 -27.27 50.65 68.25
C PRO A 93 -26.86 50.46 66.76
N GLU A 94 -26.94 51.56 66.01
CA GLU A 94 -26.38 51.88 64.66
C GLU A 94 -24.95 52.51 64.80
N PRO A 95 -24.26 53.03 63.77
CA PRO A 95 -24.09 52.64 62.35
C PRO A 95 -22.61 52.78 61.87
N ASN A 96 -22.27 52.36 60.63
CA ASN A 96 -21.38 53.15 59.75
C ASN A 96 -21.35 52.63 58.29
N SER A 97 -21.58 53.56 57.37
CA SER A 97 -21.47 53.54 55.89
C SER A 97 -19.98 53.61 55.43
N PRO A 98 -19.58 53.65 54.13
CA PRO A 98 -20.37 54.04 52.95
C PRO A 98 -20.13 53.35 51.58
N ARG A 99 -21.04 53.72 50.68
CA ARG A 99 -21.17 53.56 49.22
C ARG A 99 -20.04 54.25 48.42
N PRO A 100 -19.87 53.94 47.12
CA PRO A 100 -20.29 54.89 46.05
C PRO A 100 -20.95 54.20 44.82
N LEU A 101 -22.05 54.76 44.27
CA LEU A 101 -22.20 55.46 42.95
C LEU A 101 -21.84 54.60 41.71
N ALA A 102 -22.55 54.59 40.57
CA ALA A 102 -23.74 55.30 40.09
C ALA A 102 -24.12 54.78 38.67
N THR A 103 -25.44 54.52 38.45
CA THR A 103 -26.33 54.77 37.25
C THR A 103 -25.91 54.43 35.79
N PRO A 104 -26.80 54.56 34.77
CA PRO A 104 -28.27 54.51 34.70
C PRO A 104 -28.86 53.67 33.53
N GLY A 105 -30.14 53.30 33.64
CA GLY A 105 -30.94 52.85 32.50
C GLY A 105 -32.37 52.48 32.90
N ALA A 106 -33.22 53.47 33.15
CA ALA A 106 -34.61 53.31 33.54
C ALA A 106 -35.55 53.71 32.40
N THR A 107 -36.61 52.93 32.21
CA THR A 107 -37.91 53.40 31.70
C THR A 107 -39.01 52.67 32.48
N PHE A 108 -39.82 53.45 33.20
CA PHE A 108 -41.12 53.15 33.80
C PHE A 108 -42.10 54.23 33.27
N PRO A 109 -43.41 54.20 33.54
CA PRO A 109 -44.37 53.08 33.57
C PRO A 109 -45.66 53.42 32.78
N ALA A 110 -46.58 52.45 32.64
CA ALA A 110 -48.00 52.73 32.42
C ALA A 110 -48.83 52.02 33.50
N SER A 111 -49.75 52.78 34.10
CA SER A 111 -50.63 52.43 35.21
C SER A 111 -51.82 51.52 34.80
N PRO A 112 -52.56 50.98 35.78
CA PRO A 112 -53.16 49.65 35.72
C PRO A 112 -54.64 49.66 35.34
N THR A 113 -55.11 48.52 34.82
CA THR A 113 -56.54 48.20 34.71
C THR A 113 -56.85 47.04 35.65
N ASN A 114 -57.88 47.24 36.49
CA ASN A 114 -58.45 46.34 37.49
C ASN A 114 -58.40 44.82 37.18
N PRO A 115 -57.96 43.98 38.15
CA PRO A 115 -58.34 42.58 38.20
C PRO A 115 -59.62 42.36 39.04
N ALA A 116 -60.40 41.39 38.57
CA ALA A 116 -61.62 40.86 39.13
C ALA A 116 -61.43 40.17 40.52
N PRO A 117 -62.51 39.87 41.26
CA PRO A 117 -62.43 39.40 42.64
C PRO A 117 -61.95 37.95 42.78
N GLY A 118 -60.90 37.75 43.61
CA GLY A 118 -60.89 36.74 44.66
C GLY A 118 -60.80 35.25 44.29
N GLY A 119 -59.73 34.83 43.63
CA GLY A 119 -59.26 33.44 43.70
C GLY A 119 -58.41 33.21 44.95
N ALA A 120 -58.66 32.13 45.69
CA ALA A 120 -57.88 31.75 46.88
C ALA A 120 -56.36 31.73 46.57
N PRO A 121 -55.50 32.19 47.50
CA PRO A 121 -54.06 32.22 47.28
C PRO A 121 -53.57 30.79 46.96
N PRO A 122 -52.80 30.61 45.88
CA PRO A 122 -52.21 29.31 45.57
C PRO A 122 -51.40 28.85 46.78
N LYS A 123 -51.72 27.66 47.27
CA LYS A 123 -50.98 26.99 48.34
C LYS A 123 -49.50 26.99 47.95
N ALA A 124 -48.66 27.66 48.74
CA ALA A 124 -47.23 27.72 48.48
C ALA A 124 -46.70 26.29 48.27
N PRO A 125 -45.93 26.03 47.20
CA PRO A 125 -45.38 24.71 46.97
C PRO A 125 -44.56 24.32 48.20
N SER A 126 -44.95 23.20 48.83
CA SER A 126 -44.17 22.62 49.91
C SER A 126 -42.81 22.24 49.34
N VAL A 127 -41.73 22.77 49.90
CA VAL A 127 -40.37 22.37 49.55
C VAL A 127 -40.27 20.86 49.77
N PRO A 128 -39.92 20.07 48.73
CA PRO A 128 -39.81 18.63 48.88
C PRO A 128 -38.76 18.29 49.95
N VAL A 129 -39.12 17.44 50.90
CA VAL A 129 -38.21 17.01 51.97
C VAL A 129 -37.36 15.88 51.40
N GLU A 130 -36.05 16.10 51.32
CA GLU A 130 -35.09 15.08 50.88
C GLU A 130 -34.49 14.35 52.07
N ALA A 131 -34.43 13.03 51.98
CA ALA A 131 -33.75 12.18 52.95
C ALA A 131 -32.80 11.22 52.23
N PHE A 132 -31.59 11.09 52.76
CA PHE A 132 -30.57 10.19 52.22
C PHE A 132 -30.34 9.05 53.21
N TYR A 133 -30.21 7.83 52.71
CA TYR A 133 -29.94 6.65 53.53
C TYR A 133 -28.74 5.88 53.00
N ARG A 134 -27.99 5.27 53.91
CA ARG A 134 -26.95 4.27 53.63
C ARG A 134 -27.34 2.96 54.29
N LEU A 135 -27.33 1.89 53.51
CA LEU A 135 -27.48 0.51 53.94
C LEU A 135 -26.13 -0.20 53.81
N VAL A 136 -25.76 -1.01 54.80
CA VAL A 136 -24.51 -1.77 54.84
C VAL A 136 -24.79 -3.21 55.28
N ILE A 137 -24.24 -4.16 54.54
CA ILE A 137 -24.16 -5.58 54.90
C ILE A 137 -22.67 -5.96 54.87
N GLU A 138 -22.07 -6.24 56.02
CA GLU A 138 -20.61 -6.52 56.16
C GLU A 138 -20.25 -8.00 56.08
N SER A 139 -21.07 -8.79 55.41
CA SER A 139 -20.96 -10.25 55.38
C SER A 139 -21.45 -10.78 54.03
N PRO A 140 -21.09 -12.03 53.67
CA PRO A 140 -21.40 -12.59 52.36
C PRO A 140 -22.85 -12.37 51.97
N VAL A 141 -23.03 -11.78 50.79
CA VAL A 141 -24.31 -11.34 50.24
C VAL A 141 -24.43 -11.79 48.79
N THR A 142 -25.59 -12.33 48.44
CA THR A 142 -25.97 -12.72 47.09
C THR A 142 -27.26 -11.99 46.72
N VAL A 143 -27.26 -11.29 45.59
CA VAL A 143 -28.45 -10.68 44.99
C VAL A 143 -28.79 -11.42 43.72
N ALA A 144 -30.04 -11.85 43.55
CA ALA A 144 -30.49 -12.62 42.38
C ALA A 144 -31.80 -12.08 41.78
N GLN A 145 -31.94 -12.13 40.46
CA GLN A 145 -33.13 -11.73 39.69
C GLN A 145 -33.09 -12.36 38.28
N GLY A 146 -34.13 -13.04 37.78
CA GLY A 146 -34.15 -13.44 36.36
C GLY A 146 -33.11 -14.49 35.98
N GLY A 147 -32.69 -15.36 36.90
CA GLY A 147 -31.53 -16.25 36.68
C GLY A 147 -30.17 -15.52 36.67
N ARG A 148 -30.14 -14.21 36.97
CA ARG A 148 -28.91 -13.44 37.15
C ARG A 148 -28.59 -13.37 38.63
N SER A 149 -27.32 -13.45 38.99
CA SER A 149 -26.87 -13.32 40.37
C SER A 149 -25.56 -12.56 40.49
N ILE A 150 -25.38 -11.85 41.60
CA ILE A 150 -24.13 -11.22 42.03
C ILE A 150 -23.85 -11.65 43.47
N SER A 151 -22.62 -12.10 43.75
CA SER A 151 -22.16 -12.51 45.07
C SER A 151 -20.93 -11.71 45.49
N ALA A 152 -20.94 -11.18 46.71
CA ALA A 152 -19.89 -10.33 47.28
C ALA A 152 -19.71 -10.61 48.78
N ASP A 153 -18.61 -10.14 49.38
CA ASP A 153 -18.42 -10.20 50.83
C ASP A 153 -19.08 -9.03 51.56
N ARG A 154 -19.33 -7.92 50.86
CA ARG A 154 -19.98 -6.72 51.41
C ARG A 154 -20.85 -6.04 50.35
N LEU A 155 -22.02 -5.56 50.77
CA LEU A 155 -22.91 -4.69 50.00
C LEU A 155 -23.11 -3.38 50.75
N GLU A 156 -22.91 -2.26 50.06
CA GLU A 156 -23.35 -0.94 50.48
C GLU A 156 -24.36 -0.39 49.47
N ALA A 157 -25.42 0.22 49.96
CA ALA A 157 -26.40 0.90 49.12
C ALA A 157 -26.68 2.30 49.65
N TRP A 158 -26.77 3.27 48.75
CA TRP A 158 -27.20 4.62 49.05
C TRP A 158 -28.50 4.88 48.30
N MET A 159 -29.42 5.59 48.94
CA MET A 159 -30.69 5.95 48.32
C MET A 159 -31.12 7.36 48.74
N ARG A 160 -31.68 8.09 47.77
CA ARG A 160 -32.37 9.36 47.97
C ARG A 160 -33.87 9.12 47.97
N LEU A 161 -34.53 9.59 49.01
CA LEU A 161 -35.98 9.67 49.10
C LEU A 161 -36.41 11.13 49.01
N VAL A 162 -37.47 11.38 48.25
CA VAL A 162 -38.13 12.68 48.12
C VAL A 162 -39.54 12.54 48.69
N ASN A 163 -39.84 13.30 49.75
CA ASN A 163 -41.07 13.19 50.53
C ASN A 163 -41.30 11.76 51.04
N ASN A 164 -40.25 11.12 51.57
CA ASN A 164 -40.25 9.74 52.05
C ASN A 164 -40.68 8.70 50.99
N LYS A 165 -40.49 9.02 49.70
CA LYS A 165 -40.75 8.12 48.57
C LYS A 165 -39.52 8.05 47.68
N LEU A 166 -39.33 6.90 47.05
CA LEU A 166 -38.33 6.81 45.99
C LEU A 166 -38.82 7.62 44.78
N PRO A 167 -37.98 8.49 44.18
CA PRO A 167 -38.34 9.20 42.95
C PRO A 167 -38.76 8.23 41.84
N ALA A 168 -39.76 8.59 41.04
CA ALA A 168 -40.21 7.74 39.92
C ALA A 168 -39.10 7.50 38.87
N THR A 169 -38.13 8.43 38.79
CA THR A 169 -36.96 8.35 37.92
C THR A 169 -35.84 7.48 38.47
N ALA A 170 -35.92 7.05 39.73
CA ALA A 170 -34.77 6.45 40.43
C ALA A 170 -34.26 5.16 39.76
N MET A 171 -35.14 4.41 39.13
CA MET A 171 -34.82 3.16 38.41
C MET A 171 -34.55 3.37 36.90
N GLY A 172 -34.48 4.64 36.46
CA GLY A 172 -34.35 5.04 35.06
C GLY A 172 -35.66 4.90 34.29
N GLU A 173 -36.20 6.01 33.77
CA GLU A 173 -37.37 5.94 32.88
C GLU A 173 -36.98 5.31 31.54
N ILE A 174 -37.56 4.15 31.23
CA ILE A 174 -37.56 3.64 29.86
C ILE A 174 -38.65 4.37 29.12
N LYS A 175 -38.34 5.56 28.62
CA LYS A 175 -39.21 6.18 27.62
C LYS A 175 -39.17 5.27 26.40
N ALA A 176 -40.21 4.48 26.20
CA ALA A 176 -40.48 3.85 24.92
C ALA A 176 -40.50 4.99 23.90
N LYS A 177 -39.41 5.11 23.14
CA LYS A 177 -39.27 6.15 22.14
C LYS A 177 -40.26 5.77 21.05
N ASP A 178 -41.35 6.54 20.92
CA ASP A 178 -42.20 6.49 19.72
C ASP A 178 -41.28 6.54 18.49
N GLY A 179 -41.52 5.63 17.54
CA GLY A 179 -40.51 5.10 16.61
C GLY A 179 -39.55 6.10 15.93
N PRO A 180 -38.37 5.64 15.48
CA PRO A 180 -37.34 6.51 14.93
C PRO A 180 -37.88 7.32 13.75
N THR A 181 -37.81 8.65 13.85
CA THR A 181 -37.80 9.52 12.67
C THR A 181 -36.58 9.11 11.84
N PRO A 182 -36.73 8.71 10.57
CA PRO A 182 -35.61 8.21 9.78
C PRO A 182 -34.50 9.25 9.73
N VAL A 183 -33.33 8.89 10.26
CA VAL A 183 -32.10 9.66 10.09
C VAL A 183 -31.72 9.56 8.63
N GLN A 184 -31.77 10.70 7.95
CA GLN A 184 -31.34 10.85 6.57
C GLN A 184 -29.86 10.46 6.48
N ALA A 185 -29.56 9.37 5.76
CA ALA A 185 -28.19 8.97 5.46
C ALA A 185 -27.45 10.11 4.70
N PRO A 186 -26.14 10.31 4.92
CA PRO A 186 -25.36 11.25 4.12
C PRO A 186 -25.43 10.83 2.65
N THR A 187 -25.86 11.78 1.81
CA THR A 187 -26.08 11.57 0.37
C THR A 187 -24.73 11.43 -0.33
N ALA A 188 -24.29 10.19 -0.55
CA ALA A 188 -23.24 9.90 -1.54
C ALA A 188 -23.82 10.11 -2.94
N SER A 189 -23.26 11.07 -3.68
CA SER A 189 -23.64 11.34 -5.06
C SER A 189 -23.12 10.21 -5.97
N ALA A 190 -24.01 9.32 -6.40
CA ALA A 190 -23.76 8.41 -7.51
C ALA A 190 -24.86 8.60 -8.57
N THR A 191 -24.46 9.20 -9.70
CA THR A 191 -25.22 9.31 -10.94
C THR A 191 -25.25 7.96 -11.66
N GLY A 192 -26.44 7.45 -12.00
CA GLY A 192 -26.62 6.68 -13.23
C GLY A 192 -27.36 5.33 -13.15
N ALA A 193 -28.49 5.30 -13.87
CA ALA A 193 -29.18 4.17 -14.51
C ALA A 193 -30.00 3.20 -13.62
N GLY A 194 -31.33 3.30 -13.78
CA GLY A 194 -32.33 2.52 -13.06
C GLY A 194 -32.96 1.38 -13.86
N VAL A 195 -33.74 0.55 -13.14
CA VAL A 195 -34.67 -0.50 -13.58
C VAL A 195 -35.73 -0.67 -12.46
N PRO A 196 -37.00 -1.04 -12.75
CA PRO A 196 -38.15 -0.59 -11.98
C PRO A 196 -38.51 -1.46 -10.78
N ALA A 197 -39.24 -0.81 -9.86
CA ALA A 197 -39.77 -1.35 -8.62
C ALA A 197 -40.81 -2.45 -8.85
N SER A 198 -40.60 -3.58 -8.18
CA SER A 198 -41.63 -4.58 -7.89
C SER A 198 -42.20 -4.31 -6.50
N THR A 199 -43.46 -3.90 -6.47
CA THR A 199 -44.31 -3.84 -5.27
C THR A 199 -44.61 -5.27 -4.81
N GLU A 200 -43.95 -5.74 -3.76
CA GLU A 200 -44.31 -6.99 -3.08
C GLU A 200 -44.74 -6.67 -1.64
N GLN A 201 -45.96 -7.11 -1.32
CA GLN A 201 -46.66 -6.87 -0.07
C GLN A 201 -45.92 -7.52 1.10
N ALA A 202 -45.46 -6.70 2.05
CA ALA A 202 -44.93 -7.18 3.32
C ALA A 202 -46.07 -7.65 4.23
N THR A 203 -46.21 -8.97 4.36
CA THR A 203 -46.99 -9.61 5.42
C THR A 203 -46.30 -9.34 6.76
N SER A 204 -46.94 -8.56 7.62
CA SER A 204 -46.44 -8.27 8.97
C SER A 204 -46.44 -9.53 9.82
N MET A 205 -45.28 -10.15 10.00
CA MET A 205 -45.06 -11.15 11.05
C MET A 205 -44.56 -10.46 12.30
N THR A 206 -45.43 -10.37 13.30
CA THR A 206 -45.10 -9.94 14.65
C THR A 206 -44.33 -11.06 15.33
N LEU A 207 -43.00 -10.95 15.40
CA LEU A 207 -42.15 -11.84 16.19
C LEU A 207 -41.97 -11.27 17.60
N THR A 208 -42.35 -12.07 18.59
CA THR A 208 -42.23 -11.82 20.01
C THR A 208 -40.76 -11.77 20.43
N GLN A 209 -40.29 -10.57 20.75
CA GLN A 209 -38.96 -10.32 21.29
C GLN A 209 -38.93 -10.66 22.80
N ASP A 210 -38.44 -11.85 23.14
CA ASP A 210 -38.44 -12.47 24.49
C ASP A 210 -37.42 -11.87 25.49
N GLY A 211 -37.05 -10.59 25.35
CA GLY A 211 -36.19 -9.86 26.30
C GLY A 211 -36.97 -9.09 27.39
N ALA A 212 -38.28 -8.92 27.21
CA ALA A 212 -39.12 -8.16 28.13
C ALA A 212 -39.53 -8.91 29.41
N GLY A 213 -39.30 -10.23 29.49
CA GLY A 213 -39.84 -11.11 30.53
C GLY A 213 -39.28 -10.91 31.94
N ASP A 214 -37.98 -10.60 32.10
CA ASP A 214 -37.33 -10.68 33.42
C ASP A 214 -37.48 -9.43 34.30
N ARG A 215 -38.03 -8.32 33.79
CA ARG A 215 -38.11 -7.07 34.56
C ARG A 215 -39.05 -7.17 35.76
N GLY A 216 -40.10 -7.98 35.63
CA GLY A 216 -41.05 -8.25 36.71
C GLY A 216 -40.57 -9.32 37.69
N GLU A 217 -39.41 -9.96 37.45
CA GLU A 217 -38.94 -10.98 38.37
C GLU A 217 -38.51 -10.38 39.71
N PRO A 218 -38.88 -11.04 40.84
CA PRO A 218 -38.51 -10.56 42.16
C PRO A 218 -37.00 -10.53 42.37
N ILE A 219 -36.48 -9.43 42.93
CA ILE A 219 -35.08 -9.31 43.35
C ILE A 219 -34.95 -9.97 44.72
N ARG A 220 -34.09 -10.99 44.83
CA ARG A 220 -33.83 -11.74 46.07
C ARG A 220 -32.47 -11.36 46.61
N ILE A 221 -32.41 -10.79 47.81
CA ILE A 221 -31.17 -10.46 48.51
C ILE A 221 -31.02 -11.45 49.67
N THR A 222 -29.97 -12.26 49.64
CA THR A 222 -29.64 -13.23 50.69
C THR A 222 -28.31 -12.81 51.30
N TRP A 223 -28.22 -12.73 52.63
CA TRP A 223 -26.98 -12.41 53.31
C TRP A 223 -26.84 -13.17 54.62
N THR A 224 -25.62 -13.18 55.14
CA THR A 224 -25.31 -13.62 56.51
C THR A 224 -24.89 -12.41 57.33
N GLY A 225 -24.95 -12.48 58.67
CA GLY A 225 -24.50 -11.39 59.53
C GLY A 225 -25.39 -10.13 59.54
N PRO A 226 -24.89 -9.02 60.12
CA PRO A 226 -25.71 -7.85 60.39
C PRO A 226 -25.97 -7.01 59.13
N LEU A 227 -27.21 -6.53 59.00
CA LEU A 227 -27.61 -5.45 58.08
C LEU A 227 -27.86 -4.19 58.90
N GLU A 228 -27.32 -3.06 58.45
CA GLU A 228 -27.50 -1.76 59.08
C GLU A 228 -28.00 -0.72 58.07
N VAL A 229 -28.98 0.12 58.46
CA VAL A 229 -29.46 1.27 57.68
C VAL A 229 -29.42 2.51 58.55
N ARG A 230 -28.79 3.58 58.05
CA ARG A 230 -28.70 4.89 58.72
C ARG A 230 -29.04 6.03 57.77
N PRO A 231 -29.68 7.10 58.26
CA PRO A 231 -29.81 8.33 57.49
C PRO A 231 -28.46 9.03 57.38
N LEU A 232 -28.28 9.80 56.31
CA LEU A 232 -27.13 10.68 56.09
C LEU A 232 -27.59 12.14 56.16
N ALA A 233 -26.78 12.97 56.81
CA ALA A 233 -27.08 14.40 56.95
C ALA A 233 -26.96 15.19 55.64
N GLN A 234 -26.17 14.68 54.69
CA GLN A 234 -25.90 15.31 53.40
C GLN A 234 -25.90 14.25 52.30
N SER A 235 -26.09 14.70 51.05
CA SER A 235 -26.00 13.83 49.89
C SER A 235 -24.57 13.27 49.77
N PRO A 236 -24.39 11.93 49.77
CA PRO A 236 -23.09 11.30 49.58
C PRO A 236 -22.64 11.43 48.12
N VAL A 237 -21.32 11.40 47.89
CA VAL A 237 -20.74 11.46 46.52
C VAL A 237 -21.23 10.31 45.64
N GLU A 238 -21.55 9.16 46.23
CA GLU A 238 -22.10 8.01 45.52
C GLU A 238 -23.47 8.28 44.87
N LEU A 239 -24.23 9.29 45.32
CA LEU A 239 -25.51 9.70 44.74
C LEU A 239 -25.38 10.87 43.76
N GLU A 240 -24.18 11.27 43.38
CA GLU A 240 -24.00 12.26 42.30
C GLU A 240 -24.53 11.70 40.98
N GLY A 241 -25.64 12.27 40.49
CA GLY A 241 -26.27 11.87 39.23
C GLY A 241 -27.16 10.62 39.30
N THR A 242 -27.41 10.06 40.49
CA THR A 242 -28.30 8.90 40.66
C THR A 242 -29.09 8.96 41.96
N ASP A 243 -30.31 8.45 41.97
CA ASP A 243 -31.13 8.37 43.18
C ASP A 243 -30.87 7.09 43.98
N ILE A 244 -30.32 6.05 43.35
CA ILE A 244 -29.86 4.81 44.00
C ILE A 244 -28.47 4.45 43.48
N ALA A 245 -27.55 4.16 44.41
CA ALA A 245 -26.24 3.61 44.12
C ALA A 245 -26.00 2.35 44.95
N LEU A 246 -25.45 1.30 44.32
CA LEU A 246 -25.03 0.07 44.99
C LEU A 246 -23.52 -0.09 44.80
N ARG A 247 -22.83 -0.58 45.83
CA ARG A 247 -21.42 -0.96 45.80
C ARG A 247 -21.25 -2.34 46.42
N PHE A 248 -20.79 -3.28 45.62
CA PHE A 248 -20.42 -4.63 46.03
C PHE A 248 -18.89 -4.69 46.10
N THR A 249 -18.35 -5.19 47.21
CA THR A 249 -16.91 -5.35 47.41
C THR A 249 -16.61 -6.74 47.95
N ALA A 250 -15.50 -7.33 47.50
CA ALA A 250 -14.94 -8.54 48.08
C ALA A 250 -13.71 -8.20 48.95
N ASN A 251 -13.34 -9.11 49.85
CA ASN A 251 -12.08 -9.02 50.59
C ASN A 251 -10.87 -9.23 49.66
N ALA A 252 -9.67 -8.87 50.09
CA ALA A 252 -8.46 -8.84 49.24
C ALA A 252 -8.11 -10.19 48.57
N ASP A 253 -8.56 -11.32 49.13
CA ASP A 253 -8.35 -12.69 48.63
C ASP A 253 -9.52 -13.24 47.78
N ARG A 254 -10.58 -12.45 47.58
CA ARG A 254 -11.81 -12.85 46.88
C ARG A 254 -12.20 -11.82 45.83
N LEU A 255 -13.12 -12.20 44.95
CA LEU A 255 -13.70 -11.32 43.94
C LEU A 255 -15.21 -11.34 44.06
N VAL A 256 -15.84 -10.19 43.75
CA VAL A 256 -17.26 -10.13 43.47
C VAL A 256 -17.49 -10.92 42.20
N THR A 257 -18.38 -11.91 42.24
CA THR A 257 -18.72 -12.72 41.06
C THR A 257 -20.14 -12.43 40.64
N PHE A 258 -20.39 -12.39 39.35
CA PHE A 258 -21.74 -12.29 38.79
C PHE A 258 -21.92 -13.27 37.64
N ARG A 259 -23.15 -13.74 37.47
CA ARG A 259 -23.51 -14.76 36.48
C ARG A 259 -24.91 -14.49 35.94
N ASP A 260 -25.10 -14.77 34.66
CA ASP A 260 -26.39 -14.87 34.00
C ASP A 260 -26.57 -16.32 33.52
N GLU A 261 -27.52 -17.05 34.11
CA GLU A 261 -27.78 -18.45 33.80
C GLU A 261 -28.31 -18.66 32.38
N LYS A 262 -29.01 -17.67 31.80
CA LYS A 262 -29.63 -17.80 30.48
C LYS A 262 -28.60 -17.72 29.36
N SER A 263 -27.66 -16.78 29.47
CA SER A 263 -26.57 -16.63 28.49
C SER A 263 -25.34 -17.46 28.83
N GLY A 264 -25.22 -17.93 30.08
CA GLY A 264 -23.99 -18.53 30.61
C GLY A 264 -22.89 -17.50 30.88
N ALA A 265 -23.13 -16.21 30.61
CA ALA A 265 -22.16 -15.17 30.85
C ALA A 265 -21.83 -15.07 32.35
N SER A 266 -20.56 -14.84 32.66
CA SER A 266 -20.08 -14.66 34.02
C SER A 266 -18.98 -13.62 34.07
N GLY A 267 -18.76 -13.06 35.24
CA GLY A 267 -17.64 -12.15 35.44
C GLY A 267 -17.22 -12.06 36.89
N SER A 268 -16.03 -11.53 37.09
CA SER A 268 -15.44 -11.29 38.40
C SER A 268 -14.70 -9.96 38.43
N ALA A 269 -14.84 -9.24 39.55
CA ALA A 269 -14.17 -7.97 39.80
C ALA A 269 -13.95 -7.78 41.31
N PRO A 270 -12.91 -7.07 41.75
CA PRO A 270 -12.76 -6.69 43.15
C PRO A 270 -13.93 -5.85 43.68
N GLU A 271 -14.46 -4.96 42.85
CA GLU A 271 -15.56 -4.07 43.18
C GLU A 271 -16.51 -3.87 42.00
N VAL A 272 -17.82 -3.90 42.28
CA VAL A 272 -18.90 -3.64 41.32
C VAL A 272 -19.76 -2.51 41.85
N ARG A 273 -19.92 -1.44 41.07
CA ARG A 273 -20.85 -0.35 41.35
C ARG A 273 -22.02 -0.37 40.39
N TYR A 274 -23.20 -0.02 40.88
CA TYR A 274 -24.39 0.15 40.06
C TYR A 274 -25.08 1.46 40.39
N ALA A 275 -25.25 2.33 39.40
CA ALA A 275 -26.03 3.56 39.50
C ALA A 275 -27.37 3.35 38.78
N ALA A 276 -28.45 3.25 39.56
CA ALA A 276 -29.73 2.77 39.03
C ALA A 276 -30.41 3.74 38.07
N THR A 277 -30.28 5.06 38.31
CA THR A 277 -30.93 6.09 37.48
C THR A 277 -30.34 6.15 36.07
N PRO A 278 -29.01 6.27 35.88
CA PRO A 278 -28.39 6.18 34.55
C PRO A 278 -28.32 4.73 34.01
N ARG A 279 -28.60 3.73 34.86
CA ARG A 279 -28.47 2.29 34.57
C ARG A 279 -27.05 1.94 34.12
N GLU A 280 -26.08 2.38 34.92
CA GLU A 280 -24.65 2.20 34.66
C GLU A 280 -24.06 1.19 35.66
N ILE A 281 -23.32 0.21 35.16
CA ILE A 281 -22.50 -0.71 35.95
C ILE A 281 -21.04 -0.29 35.79
N THR A 282 -20.28 -0.18 36.87
CA THR A 282 -18.83 0.02 36.81
C THR A 282 -18.12 -1.11 37.55
N LEU A 283 -17.19 -1.78 36.88
CA LEU A 283 -16.30 -2.79 37.45
C LEU A 283 -14.92 -2.17 37.65
N LEU A 284 -14.41 -2.25 38.87
CA LEU A 284 -13.18 -1.57 39.31
C LEU A 284 -12.17 -2.57 39.89
N THR A 285 -10.90 -2.36 39.60
CA THR A 285 -9.79 -2.99 40.32
C THR A 285 -9.35 -2.13 41.49
N GLN A 286 -8.93 -2.75 42.60
CA GLN A 286 -8.43 -2.04 43.78
C GLN A 286 -6.90 -2.06 43.89
N ALA A 287 -6.27 -3.08 43.31
CA ALA A 287 -4.82 -3.23 43.25
C ALA A 287 -4.33 -3.46 41.81
N ALA A 288 -3.07 -3.14 41.53
CA ALA A 288 -2.48 -3.20 40.19
C ALA A 288 -2.34 -4.63 39.62
N ASP A 289 -2.36 -5.65 40.48
CA ASP A 289 -2.29 -7.07 40.13
C ASP A 289 -3.67 -7.72 39.96
N GLN A 290 -4.75 -7.00 40.29
CA GLN A 290 -6.12 -7.46 40.08
C GLN A 290 -6.61 -7.08 38.68
N VAL A 291 -7.44 -7.95 38.09
CA VAL A 291 -8.08 -7.74 36.79
C VAL A 291 -9.57 -8.03 36.90
N VAL A 292 -10.36 -7.32 36.10
CA VAL A 292 -11.75 -7.69 35.82
C VAL A 292 -11.74 -8.76 34.74
N ARG A 293 -12.40 -9.88 35.00
CA ARG A 293 -12.60 -10.95 34.00
C ARG A 293 -14.07 -11.05 33.66
N LEU A 294 -14.38 -11.11 32.37
CA LEU A 294 -15.71 -11.42 31.84
C LEU A 294 -15.56 -12.63 30.93
N SER A 295 -16.43 -13.62 31.06
CA SER A 295 -16.39 -14.82 30.23
C SER A 295 -17.79 -15.18 29.76
N MET A 296 -17.91 -15.54 28.49
CA MET A 296 -19.15 -16.01 27.90
C MET A 296 -18.86 -17.28 27.09
N PRO A 297 -19.43 -18.43 27.49
CA PRO A 297 -19.29 -19.68 26.74
C PRO A 297 -19.75 -19.54 25.29
N GLY A 298 -19.02 -20.15 24.38
CA GLY A 298 -19.18 -20.03 22.93
C GLY A 298 -18.68 -18.72 22.32
N SER A 299 -18.11 -17.79 23.10
CA SER A 299 -17.72 -16.46 22.63
C SER A 299 -16.32 -16.05 23.03
N GLY A 300 -15.93 -16.22 24.30
CA GLY A 300 -14.57 -15.93 24.76
C GLY A 300 -14.47 -15.30 26.16
N GLU A 301 -13.30 -14.71 26.43
CA GLU A 301 -12.94 -14.05 27.67
C GLU A 301 -12.45 -12.61 27.41
N ALA A 302 -12.85 -11.67 28.27
CA ALA A 302 -12.31 -10.33 28.35
C ALA A 302 -11.56 -10.14 29.67
N VAL A 303 -10.33 -9.64 29.61
CA VAL A 303 -9.50 -9.31 30.78
C VAL A 303 -9.17 -7.83 30.71
N VAL A 304 -9.67 -7.04 31.67
CA VAL A 304 -9.62 -5.57 31.63
C VAL A 304 -9.34 -4.97 33.01
N GLN A 305 -8.87 -3.72 33.06
CA GLN A 305 -8.61 -3.03 34.33
C GLN A 305 -9.85 -2.35 34.91
N ARG A 306 -10.58 -1.58 34.09
CA ARG A 306 -11.79 -0.88 34.51
C ARG A 306 -12.77 -0.85 33.36
N VAL A 307 -14.02 -1.21 33.61
CA VAL A 307 -15.08 -1.13 32.61
C VAL A 307 -16.32 -0.46 33.18
N SER A 308 -16.89 0.47 32.42
CA SER A 308 -18.21 1.03 32.65
C SER A 308 -19.16 0.58 31.53
N ILE A 309 -20.35 0.13 31.90
CA ILE A 309 -21.38 -0.42 31.03
C ILE A 309 -22.65 0.41 31.25
N GLY A 310 -22.99 1.26 30.30
CA GLY A 310 -24.27 1.97 30.26
C GLY A 310 -25.36 1.10 29.65
N ILE A 311 -26.13 0.38 30.47
CA ILE A 311 -27.17 -0.55 30.00
C ILE A 311 -28.26 0.19 29.22
N GLY A 312 -28.55 1.44 29.62
CA GLY A 312 -29.53 2.29 28.94
C GLY A 312 -29.04 2.92 27.64
N THR A 313 -27.72 3.05 27.46
CA THR A 313 -27.11 3.72 26.29
C THR A 313 -26.46 2.74 25.32
N GLY A 314 -26.22 1.50 25.74
CA GLY A 314 -25.49 0.50 24.96
C GLY A 314 -23.99 0.77 24.89
N ARG A 315 -23.48 1.74 25.64
CA ARG A 315 -22.07 2.16 25.58
C ARG A 315 -21.26 1.44 26.64
N VAL A 316 -20.20 0.76 26.23
CA VAL A 316 -19.21 0.11 27.11
C VAL A 316 -17.89 0.86 26.96
N VAL A 317 -17.37 1.42 28.04
CA VAL A 317 -16.10 2.15 28.07
C VAL A 317 -15.14 1.41 28.99
N ILE A 318 -13.98 1.05 28.44
CA ILE A 318 -12.91 0.37 29.14
C ILE A 318 -11.73 1.33 29.24
N SER A 319 -11.29 1.59 30.47
CA SER A 319 -10.15 2.46 30.75
C SER A 319 -8.95 1.62 31.17
N GLY A 320 -7.81 1.88 30.56
CA GLY A 320 -6.58 1.12 30.74
C GLY A 320 -6.45 -0.06 29.78
N ALA A 321 -5.40 -0.85 30.02
CA ALA A 321 -5.07 -1.99 29.17
C ALA A 321 -6.14 -3.08 29.27
N GLY A 322 -6.35 -3.77 28.15
CA GLY A 322 -7.29 -4.88 28.10
C GLY A 322 -7.00 -5.83 26.95
N ALA A 323 -7.60 -7.01 27.06
CA ALA A 323 -7.54 -8.07 26.07
C ALA A 323 -8.91 -8.74 25.92
N LEU A 324 -9.30 -9.03 24.69
CA LEU A 324 -10.36 -9.97 24.34
C LEU A 324 -9.71 -11.20 23.72
N GLN A 325 -10.11 -12.37 24.17
CA GLN A 325 -9.67 -13.66 23.66
C GLN A 325 -10.91 -14.46 23.25
N GLY A 326 -11.04 -14.74 21.96
CA GLY A 326 -12.12 -15.60 21.46
C GLY A 326 -11.94 -17.04 21.92
N GLU A 327 -13.03 -17.75 22.11
CA GLU A 327 -12.96 -19.18 22.43
C GLU A 327 -12.31 -19.96 21.28
N VAL A 328 -11.42 -20.89 21.61
CA VAL A 328 -10.82 -21.78 20.61
C VAL A 328 -11.89 -22.74 20.13
N ASP A 329 -12.18 -22.74 18.84
CA ASP A 329 -13.02 -23.77 18.21
C ASP A 329 -12.33 -25.13 18.37
N THR A 330 -12.66 -25.83 19.46
CA THR A 330 -12.16 -27.19 19.76
C THR A 330 -12.68 -28.24 18.78
N HIS A 331 -13.56 -27.86 17.85
CA HIS A 331 -14.15 -28.74 16.83
C HIS A 331 -13.37 -28.76 15.51
N ALA A 332 -12.28 -27.99 15.38
CA ALA A 332 -11.33 -28.18 14.28
C ALA A 332 -10.58 -29.51 14.51
N GLY A 333 -11.02 -30.55 13.79
CA GLY A 333 -10.73 -31.96 14.07
C GLY A 333 -9.26 -32.33 14.29
N ASP A 334 -9.09 -33.45 15.00
CA ASP A 334 -7.85 -34.14 15.39
C ASP A 334 -6.87 -34.42 14.23
N ASP A 335 -6.33 -33.39 13.58
CA ASP A 335 -5.15 -33.52 12.73
C ASP A 335 -3.88 -33.18 13.54
N PRO A 336 -3.21 -34.20 14.13
CA PRO A 336 -2.02 -34.01 14.94
C PRO A 336 -0.83 -33.44 14.15
N ALA A 337 -0.90 -33.37 12.81
CA ALA A 337 0.16 -32.79 11.98
C ALA A 337 0.29 -31.26 12.12
N HIS A 338 -0.70 -30.57 12.70
CA HIS A 338 -0.71 -29.11 12.86
C HIS A 338 -0.61 -28.64 14.34
N ALA A 339 -0.35 -29.57 15.27
CA ALA A 339 -0.36 -29.34 16.72
C ALA A 339 0.79 -28.46 17.27
N GLY A 340 1.60 -27.83 16.41
CA GLY A 340 2.80 -27.07 16.81
C GLY A 340 2.63 -25.56 16.93
N HIS A 341 1.48 -25.00 16.55
CA HIS A 341 1.28 -23.56 16.50
C HIS A 341 0.03 -23.14 17.28
N ASP A 342 0.26 -22.52 18.43
CA ASP A 342 -0.70 -21.96 19.40
C ASP A 342 -1.57 -20.79 18.82
N HIS A 343 -1.74 -20.72 17.50
CA HIS A 343 -2.35 -19.61 16.76
C HIS A 343 -3.85 -19.74 16.56
N ASN A 344 -4.50 -20.69 17.24
CA ASN A 344 -5.93 -20.94 17.02
C ASN A 344 -6.86 -20.01 17.82
N THR A 345 -6.29 -19.05 18.57
CA THR A 345 -7.07 -18.09 19.35
C THR A 345 -7.12 -16.73 18.68
N ARG A 346 -8.35 -16.26 18.42
CA ARG A 346 -8.57 -14.87 18.02
C ARG A 346 -8.28 -13.98 19.21
N ASN A 347 -7.44 -12.96 19.05
CA ASN A 347 -7.12 -12.03 20.12
C ASN A 347 -7.26 -10.58 19.65
N LEU A 348 -7.59 -9.70 20.61
CA LEU A 348 -7.60 -8.25 20.44
C LEU A 348 -7.09 -7.63 21.73
N THR A 349 -6.08 -6.77 21.64
CA THR A 349 -5.44 -6.11 22.79
C THR A 349 -5.31 -4.61 22.55
N TRP A 350 -5.25 -3.84 23.63
CA TRP A 350 -5.01 -2.40 23.65
C TRP A 350 -4.38 -1.99 24.99
N ILE A 351 -3.74 -0.81 25.04
CA ILE A 351 -3.01 -0.35 26.23
C ILE A 351 -3.73 0.81 26.95
N GLU A 352 -4.39 1.72 26.23
CA GLU A 352 -4.97 2.94 26.85
C GLU A 352 -6.47 2.85 27.10
N SER A 353 -7.27 2.57 26.07
CA SER A 353 -8.73 2.49 26.23
C SER A 353 -9.40 1.74 25.09
N ALA A 354 -10.61 1.25 25.35
CA ALA A 354 -11.51 0.73 24.35
C ALA A 354 -12.95 1.18 24.62
N GLU A 355 -13.69 1.46 23.56
CA GLU A 355 -15.10 1.82 23.58
C GLU A 355 -15.86 0.90 22.63
N PHE A 356 -16.96 0.33 23.09
CA PHE A 356 -17.88 -0.47 22.29
C PHE A 356 -19.28 0.12 22.39
N VAL A 357 -19.94 0.28 21.25
CA VAL A 357 -21.32 0.79 21.17
C VAL A 357 -22.22 -0.31 20.64
N PHE A 358 -23.16 -0.75 21.46
CA PHE A 358 -24.17 -1.75 21.12
C PHE A 358 -25.51 -1.08 20.83
N ALA A 359 -26.31 -1.68 19.96
CA ALA A 359 -27.66 -1.20 19.72
C ALA A 359 -28.53 -1.39 20.97
N VAL A 360 -29.39 -0.41 21.24
CA VAL A 360 -30.35 -0.45 22.35
C VAL A 360 -31.75 -0.56 21.78
N GLU A 361 -32.46 -1.61 22.18
CA GLU A 361 -33.85 -1.86 21.79
C GLU A 361 -34.70 -1.95 23.07
N ASN A 362 -35.82 -1.23 23.15
CA ASN A 362 -36.70 -1.21 24.32
C ASN A 362 -35.99 -0.87 25.67
N GLY A 363 -34.96 -0.01 25.59
CA GLY A 363 -34.12 0.37 26.73
C GLY A 363 -33.30 -0.78 27.30
N GLN A 364 -33.01 -1.80 26.50
CA GLN A 364 -32.09 -2.89 26.79
C GLN A 364 -30.97 -2.91 25.75
N ILE A 365 -29.74 -3.07 26.23
CA ILE A 365 -28.59 -3.36 25.38
C ILE A 365 -28.83 -4.70 24.66
N THR A 366 -28.56 -4.74 23.36
CA THR A 366 -28.63 -5.95 22.53
C THR A 366 -27.23 -6.51 22.27
N SER A 367 -27.14 -7.68 21.64
CA SER A 367 -25.86 -8.24 21.16
C SER A 367 -25.33 -7.58 19.88
N LYS A 368 -26.08 -6.65 19.27
CA LYS A 368 -25.73 -6.02 17.99
C LYS A 368 -24.68 -4.93 18.23
N LEU A 369 -23.43 -5.20 17.84
CA LEU A 369 -22.37 -4.20 17.91
C LEU A 369 -22.55 -3.21 16.75
N VAL A 370 -22.45 -1.92 17.04
CA VAL A 370 -22.59 -0.82 16.07
C VAL A 370 -21.22 -0.27 15.70
N SER A 371 -20.38 -0.01 16.70
CA SER A 371 -19.00 0.43 16.49
C SER A 371 -18.10 0.03 17.65
N SER A 372 -16.80 0.02 17.39
CA SER A 372 -15.76 -0.09 18.41
C SER A 372 -14.59 0.82 18.11
N THR A 373 -14.05 1.47 19.13
CA THR A 373 -12.84 2.32 19.05
C THR A 373 -11.84 1.83 20.10
N LEU A 374 -10.61 1.54 19.69
CA LEU A 374 -9.52 1.12 20.58
C LEU A 374 -8.32 2.05 20.41
N VAL A 375 -7.62 2.35 21.51
CA VAL A 375 -6.54 3.35 21.55
C VAL A 375 -5.37 2.86 22.41
N GLY A 376 -4.17 3.25 21.97
CA GLY A 376 -2.90 3.05 22.68
C GLY A 376 -2.30 1.71 22.35
N GLY A 377 -1.75 1.52 21.15
CA GLY A 377 -1.10 0.26 20.77
C GLY A 377 -2.08 -0.91 20.69
N VAL A 378 -2.97 -0.84 19.71
CA VAL A 378 -3.94 -1.90 19.39
C VAL A 378 -3.23 -3.02 18.65
N GLY A 379 -3.48 -4.27 19.04
CA GLY A 379 -3.06 -5.46 18.31
C GLY A 379 -4.24 -6.40 18.17
N ALA A 380 -4.44 -6.98 16.98
CA ALA A 380 -5.41 -8.06 16.81
C ALA A 380 -4.83 -9.15 15.92
N GLY A 381 -5.23 -10.39 16.13
CA GLY A 381 -4.74 -11.52 15.37
C GLY A 381 -5.68 -12.70 15.38
N ASP A 382 -5.61 -13.49 14.32
CA ASP A 382 -6.26 -14.78 14.19
C ASP A 382 -5.25 -15.81 13.64
N ARG A 383 -5.73 -16.89 13.02
CA ARG A 383 -4.87 -17.91 12.39
C ARG A 383 -4.28 -17.49 11.04
N ASN A 384 -4.83 -16.45 10.42
CA ASN A 384 -4.51 -16.06 9.04
C ASN A 384 -3.59 -14.83 9.00
N GLY A 385 -3.72 -13.93 9.98
CA GLY A 385 -2.87 -12.76 10.06
C GLY A 385 -2.98 -12.01 11.38
N ARG A 386 -2.28 -10.88 11.40
CA ARG A 386 -2.30 -9.91 12.49
C ARG A 386 -2.41 -8.50 11.94
N LEU A 387 -2.99 -7.63 12.76
CA LEU A 387 -3.02 -6.19 12.56
C LEU A 387 -2.50 -5.48 13.81
N GLY A 388 -1.98 -4.28 13.61
CA GLY A 388 -1.58 -3.39 14.70
C GLY A 388 -1.67 -1.93 14.31
N ALA A 389 -1.98 -1.06 15.28
CA ALA A 389 -2.09 0.40 15.08
C ALA A 389 -2.04 1.14 16.41
N ASP A 390 -1.92 2.47 16.39
CA ASP A 390 -2.07 3.27 17.62
C ASP A 390 -3.55 3.46 17.97
N ARG A 391 -4.42 3.48 16.96
CA ARG A 391 -5.87 3.55 17.07
C ARG A 391 -6.53 2.62 16.04
N LEU A 392 -7.61 1.95 16.47
CA LEU A 392 -8.48 1.14 15.61
C LEU A 392 -9.92 1.60 15.78
N ASP A 393 -10.58 1.94 14.67
CA ASP A 393 -12.02 2.16 14.61
C ASP A 393 -12.65 1.08 13.72
N ALA A 394 -13.69 0.42 14.20
CA ALA A 394 -14.45 -0.58 13.43
C ALA A 394 -15.94 -0.26 13.46
N ASN A 395 -16.60 -0.39 12.31
CA ASN A 395 -18.02 -0.13 12.13
C ASN A 395 -18.76 -1.37 11.67
N PHE A 396 -19.98 -1.51 12.14
CA PHE A 396 -20.82 -2.67 11.91
C PHE A 396 -22.23 -2.24 11.50
N VAL A 397 -22.89 -3.08 10.70
CA VAL A 397 -24.30 -2.91 10.34
C VAL A 397 -25.06 -4.21 10.58
N PRO A 398 -26.40 -4.18 10.75
CA PRO A 398 -27.19 -5.40 10.79
C PRO A 398 -27.04 -6.21 9.51
N ASP A 399 -26.90 -7.53 9.63
CA ASP A 399 -26.88 -8.44 8.49
C ASP A 399 -28.28 -8.48 7.85
N PRO A 400 -28.44 -8.15 6.56
CA PRO A 400 -29.74 -8.19 5.90
C PRO A 400 -30.35 -9.61 5.86
N ALA A 401 -29.54 -10.66 5.88
CA ALA A 401 -30.02 -12.04 5.92
C ALA A 401 -30.43 -12.49 7.34
N ASN A 402 -29.83 -11.90 8.36
CA ASN A 402 -30.15 -12.15 9.77
C ASN A 402 -30.01 -10.87 10.59
N PRO A 403 -31.09 -10.07 10.74
CA PRO A 403 -31.06 -8.79 11.43
C PRO A 403 -30.63 -8.83 12.91
N ASP A 404 -30.58 -10.03 13.51
CA ASP A 404 -30.09 -10.26 14.86
C ASP A 404 -28.56 -10.37 14.96
N ARG A 405 -27.87 -10.43 13.81
CA ARG A 405 -26.42 -10.40 13.70
C ARG A 405 -25.95 -9.08 13.11
N THR A 406 -24.73 -8.69 13.48
CA THR A 406 -24.04 -7.55 12.88
C THR A 406 -22.81 -8.03 12.14
N VAL A 407 -22.52 -7.36 11.04
CA VAL A 407 -21.45 -7.67 10.09
C VAL A 407 -20.55 -6.46 9.97
N LEU A 408 -19.25 -6.72 9.88
CA LEU A 408 -18.23 -5.68 9.78
C LEU A 408 -18.30 -5.02 8.41
N THR A 409 -18.25 -3.69 8.37
CA THR A 409 -18.29 -2.92 7.11
C THR A 409 -17.00 -2.15 6.88
N THR A 410 -16.36 -1.68 7.94
CA THR A 410 -15.12 -0.89 7.81
C THR A 410 -14.24 -1.08 9.03
N ILE A 411 -12.93 -1.17 8.80
CA ILE A 411 -11.88 -1.01 9.81
C ILE A 411 -10.98 0.14 9.36
N THR A 412 -10.67 1.06 10.26
CA THR A 412 -9.69 2.13 10.10
C THR A 412 -8.61 1.96 11.15
N LEU A 413 -7.36 1.81 10.69
CA LEU A 413 -6.16 1.74 11.50
C LEU A 413 -5.40 3.06 11.34
N THR A 414 -5.06 3.74 12.43
CA THR A 414 -4.37 5.03 12.39
C THR A 414 -3.12 5.03 13.27
N GLY A 415 -2.08 5.72 12.81
CA GLY A 415 -0.78 5.78 13.46
C GLY A 415 0.17 4.75 12.86
N SER A 416 0.83 3.95 13.70
CA SER A 416 1.72 2.87 13.25
C SER A 416 0.95 1.66 12.66
N ALA A 417 0.10 1.90 11.65
CA ALA A 417 -0.80 0.91 11.08
C ALA A 417 -0.03 -0.16 10.32
N SER A 418 -0.31 -1.42 10.64
CA SER A 418 0.34 -2.58 10.05
C SER A 418 -0.62 -3.76 9.91
N LEU A 419 -0.46 -4.50 8.83
CA LEU A 419 -1.12 -5.78 8.52
C LEU A 419 -0.02 -6.79 8.17
N ALA A 420 -0.14 -8.03 8.62
CA ALA A 420 0.74 -9.11 8.19
C ALA A 420 -0.03 -10.41 8.03
N ASP A 421 0.18 -11.10 6.91
CA ASP A 421 -0.23 -12.48 6.75
C ASP A 421 0.90 -13.39 7.28
N PHE A 422 0.56 -14.53 7.88
CA PHE A 422 1.57 -15.46 8.38
C PHE A 422 2.32 -16.21 7.26
N THR A 423 2.12 -15.82 5.99
CA THR A 423 2.77 -16.40 4.80
C THR A 423 3.89 -15.52 4.24
N GLY A 424 4.28 -14.47 4.98
CA GLY A 424 5.40 -13.59 4.65
C GLY A 424 5.02 -12.31 3.90
N GLY A 425 3.72 -12.00 3.82
CA GLY A 425 3.19 -10.72 3.36
C GLY A 425 3.03 -9.74 4.53
N ALA A 426 3.43 -8.50 4.35
CA ALA A 426 3.20 -7.41 5.30
C ALA A 426 2.91 -6.09 4.58
N LEU A 427 2.11 -5.24 5.21
CA LEU A 427 1.79 -3.89 4.76
C LEU A 427 1.82 -2.96 5.95
N SER A 428 2.52 -1.83 5.85
CA SER A 428 2.51 -0.77 6.85
C SER A 428 2.25 0.59 6.21
N ALA A 429 1.58 1.49 6.93
CA ALA A 429 1.31 2.86 6.51
C ALA A 429 0.95 3.73 7.74
N ASP A 430 0.74 5.04 7.54
CA ASP A 430 0.28 5.93 8.61
C ASP A 430 -1.23 5.73 8.89
N THR A 431 -1.97 5.32 7.85
CA THR A 431 -3.39 4.96 7.95
C THR A 431 -3.70 3.81 6.99
N ILE A 432 -4.44 2.82 7.45
CA ILE A 432 -4.96 1.72 6.63
C ILE A 432 -6.47 1.62 6.86
N ASP A 433 -7.25 1.81 5.80
CA ASP A 433 -8.70 1.64 5.76
C ASP A 433 -9.04 0.37 4.99
N VAL A 434 -9.87 -0.49 5.57
CA VAL A 434 -10.37 -1.72 4.93
C VAL A 434 -11.90 -1.67 4.93
N ALA A 435 -12.48 -1.64 3.73
CA ALA A 435 -13.92 -1.77 3.53
C ALA A 435 -14.28 -3.22 3.19
N PHE A 436 -15.42 -3.66 3.69
CA PHE A 436 -15.90 -5.02 3.56
C PHE A 436 -17.24 -5.06 2.84
N ASP A 437 -17.37 -6.04 1.95
CA ASP A 437 -18.63 -6.40 1.32
C ASP A 437 -19.29 -7.57 2.07
N LEU A 438 -20.62 -7.60 2.01
CA LEU A 438 -21.40 -8.69 2.59
C LEU A 438 -21.34 -9.91 1.69
N ARG A 439 -21.04 -11.08 2.26
CA ARG A 439 -21.06 -12.32 1.51
C ARG A 439 -22.50 -12.63 1.06
N PRO A 440 -22.72 -13.02 -0.21
CA PRO A 440 -24.02 -13.51 -0.65
C PRO A 440 -24.47 -14.70 0.21
N GLY A 441 -25.67 -14.62 0.78
CA GLY A 441 -26.17 -15.59 1.75
C GLY A 441 -25.97 -15.19 3.22
N GLY A 442 -25.27 -14.08 3.48
CA GLY A 442 -25.11 -13.47 4.80
C GLY A 442 -24.06 -14.16 5.68
N GLY A 443 -23.95 -13.67 6.91
CA GLY A 443 -23.23 -14.29 8.01
C GLY A 443 -21.74 -13.99 8.13
N ASP A 444 -21.09 -13.46 7.10
CA ASP A 444 -19.68 -13.06 7.06
C ASP A 444 -19.45 -11.84 6.15
N SER A 445 -18.37 -11.12 6.44
CA SER A 445 -17.87 -9.99 5.64
C SER A 445 -16.58 -10.39 4.93
N ASP A 446 -16.46 -10.04 3.64
CA ASP A 446 -15.24 -10.25 2.86
C ASP A 446 -14.58 -8.88 2.58
N PRO A 447 -13.26 -8.71 2.81
CA PRO A 447 -12.60 -7.45 2.51
C PRO A 447 -12.64 -7.23 0.99
N ALA A 448 -13.13 -6.06 0.59
CA ALA A 448 -13.37 -5.71 -0.82
C ALA A 448 -12.44 -4.59 -1.30
N LEU A 449 -12.11 -3.66 -0.41
CA LEU A 449 -11.23 -2.54 -0.72
C LEU A 449 -10.29 -2.25 0.44
N LEU A 450 -9.00 -2.17 0.14
CA LEU A 450 -7.96 -1.74 1.07
C LEU A 450 -7.38 -0.42 0.56
N THR A 451 -7.27 0.58 1.43
CA THR A 451 -6.61 1.86 1.16
C THR A 451 -5.56 2.11 2.23
N ALA A 452 -4.33 2.39 1.83
CA ALA A 452 -3.21 2.73 2.70
C ALA A 452 -2.66 4.10 2.31
N MET A 453 -2.42 4.95 3.30
CA MET A 453 -2.03 6.35 3.10
C MET A 453 -0.83 6.73 3.99
N GLY A 454 0.01 7.63 3.50
CA GLY A 454 1.21 8.09 4.20
C GLY A 454 2.43 7.26 3.81
N SER A 455 3.23 6.84 4.78
CA SER A 455 4.46 6.07 4.53
C SER A 455 4.17 4.60 4.15
N VAL A 456 3.55 4.35 2.99
CA VAL A 456 3.14 3.00 2.57
C VAL A 456 4.35 2.14 2.23
N SER A 457 4.45 0.98 2.87
CA SER A 457 5.46 -0.04 2.59
C SER A 457 4.83 -1.43 2.63
N GLY A 458 4.78 -2.08 1.47
CA GLY A 458 4.37 -3.47 1.30
C GLY A 458 5.58 -4.38 1.11
N PHE A 459 5.55 -5.57 1.72
CA PHE A 459 6.54 -6.63 1.54
C PHE A 459 5.85 -7.95 1.26
N ARG A 460 6.35 -8.73 0.30
CA ARG A 460 5.91 -10.10 0.06
C ARG A 460 6.99 -10.91 -0.65
N GLN A 461 7.41 -12.03 -0.06
CA GLN A 461 8.34 -12.99 -0.70
C GLN A 461 9.60 -12.34 -1.31
N GLY A 462 10.21 -11.40 -0.58
CA GLY A 462 11.41 -10.68 -1.05
C GLY A 462 11.13 -9.53 -2.02
N SER A 463 9.87 -9.30 -2.39
CA SER A 463 9.44 -8.08 -3.08
C SER A 463 9.07 -7.00 -2.08
N THR A 464 9.41 -5.76 -2.40
CA THR A 464 9.06 -4.55 -1.65
C THR A 464 8.38 -3.56 -2.58
N LEU A 465 7.36 -2.87 -2.07
CA LEU A 465 6.68 -1.77 -2.73
C LEU A 465 6.58 -0.62 -1.73
N SER A 466 7.02 0.56 -2.13
CA SER A 466 6.89 1.80 -1.35
C SER A 466 6.16 2.86 -2.18
N ALA A 467 5.29 3.63 -1.53
CA ALA A 467 4.50 4.70 -2.14
C ALA A 467 3.95 5.66 -1.05
N ASP A 468 3.37 6.79 -1.46
CA ASP A 468 2.65 7.70 -0.55
C ASP A 468 1.17 7.30 -0.37
N PHE A 469 0.63 6.55 -1.33
CA PHE A 469 -0.75 6.07 -1.36
C PHE A 469 -0.83 4.73 -2.08
N LEU A 470 -1.63 3.80 -1.56
CA LEU A 470 -1.94 2.52 -2.19
C LEU A 470 -3.41 2.18 -2.00
N GLN A 471 -4.07 1.78 -3.07
CA GLN A 471 -5.43 1.25 -3.06
C GLN A 471 -5.43 -0.11 -3.74
N ALA A 472 -5.98 -1.13 -3.08
CA ALA A 472 -6.09 -2.47 -3.61
C ALA A 472 -7.55 -2.94 -3.56
N SER A 473 -8.11 -3.30 -4.72
CA SER A 473 -9.39 -3.99 -4.81
C SER A 473 -9.17 -5.48 -4.62
N LEU A 474 -9.96 -6.06 -3.73
CA LEU A 474 -9.83 -7.45 -3.30
C LEU A 474 -11.05 -8.24 -3.77
N VAL A 475 -10.82 -9.49 -4.17
CA VAL A 475 -11.87 -10.41 -4.60
C VAL A 475 -11.64 -11.77 -3.98
N ARG A 476 -12.72 -12.41 -3.51
CA ARG A 476 -12.64 -13.76 -2.96
C ARG A 476 -12.51 -14.79 -4.08
N LYS A 477 -11.53 -15.68 -3.99
CA LYS A 477 -11.31 -16.82 -4.89
C LYS A 477 -10.81 -18.02 -4.08
N ASP A 478 -11.44 -19.18 -4.24
CA ASP A 478 -11.04 -20.44 -3.59
C ASP A 478 -10.89 -20.31 -2.05
N ASN A 479 -11.79 -19.55 -1.41
CA ASN A 479 -11.77 -19.19 0.02
C ASN A 479 -10.62 -18.28 0.49
N ALA A 480 -9.78 -17.77 -0.41
CA ALA A 480 -8.78 -16.76 -0.12
C ALA A 480 -9.17 -15.41 -0.73
N ASN A 481 -8.67 -14.31 -0.14
CA ASN A 481 -8.76 -13.00 -0.77
C ASN A 481 -7.57 -12.85 -1.71
N ASP A 482 -7.87 -12.45 -2.94
CA ASP A 482 -6.89 -12.20 -3.99
C ASP A 482 -6.98 -10.75 -4.45
N VAL A 483 -5.89 -10.23 -5.00
CA VAL A 483 -5.82 -8.83 -5.43
C VAL A 483 -6.25 -8.73 -6.88
N ASP A 484 -7.36 -8.04 -7.13
CA ASP A 484 -7.91 -7.84 -8.47
C ASP A 484 -7.20 -6.69 -9.19
N GLN A 485 -7.11 -5.55 -8.51
CA GLN A 485 -6.47 -4.33 -9.02
C GLN A 485 -5.70 -3.61 -7.91
N VAL A 486 -4.56 -3.01 -8.26
CA VAL A 486 -3.77 -2.14 -7.39
C VAL A 486 -3.54 -0.81 -8.08
N VAL A 487 -3.70 0.27 -7.33
CA VAL A 487 -3.29 1.62 -7.71
C VAL A 487 -2.37 2.17 -6.63
N ALA A 488 -1.12 2.48 -6.96
CA ALA A 488 -0.20 3.16 -6.06
C ALA A 488 0.17 4.53 -6.64
N LYS A 489 0.38 5.53 -5.77
CA LYS A 489 0.70 6.91 -6.15
C LYS A 489 1.73 7.52 -5.21
N GLY A 490 2.56 8.40 -5.77
CA GLY A 490 3.58 9.16 -5.04
C GLY A 490 4.82 8.33 -4.75
N ASN A 491 5.98 8.78 -5.26
CA ASN A 491 7.32 8.21 -5.02
C ASN A 491 7.37 6.67 -5.11
N ILE A 492 6.80 6.10 -6.17
CA ILE A 492 6.65 4.65 -6.25
C ILE A 492 8.03 4.04 -6.47
N SER A 493 8.37 3.09 -5.60
CA SER A 493 9.57 2.27 -5.75
C SER A 493 9.20 0.82 -5.45
N PHE A 494 9.34 -0.02 -6.45
CA PHE A 494 9.19 -1.46 -6.39
C PHE A 494 10.57 -2.11 -6.56
N ALA A 495 10.91 -3.06 -5.68
CA ALA A 495 12.06 -3.93 -5.85
C ALA A 495 11.60 -5.38 -5.64
N GLY A 496 11.78 -6.21 -6.65
CA GLY A 496 11.39 -7.62 -6.66
C GLY A 496 12.58 -8.57 -6.55
N PRO A 497 12.31 -9.89 -6.54
CA PRO A 497 13.36 -10.90 -6.66
C PRO A 497 14.15 -10.72 -7.96
N SER A 498 15.35 -11.31 -8.00
CA SER A 498 16.24 -11.25 -9.18
C SER A 498 16.69 -9.83 -9.59
N ALA A 499 16.70 -8.89 -8.64
CA ALA A 499 17.05 -7.49 -8.84
C ALA A 499 16.20 -6.79 -9.91
N ILE A 500 14.92 -7.16 -9.99
CA ILE A 500 13.91 -6.40 -10.75
C ILE A 500 13.56 -5.16 -9.95
N PHE A 501 13.47 -4.02 -10.63
CA PHE A 501 13.07 -2.77 -10.00
C PHE A 501 12.18 -1.95 -10.94
N ALA A 502 11.28 -1.17 -10.38
CA ALA A 502 10.43 -0.26 -11.12
C ALA A 502 10.06 0.94 -10.26
N GLY A 503 9.72 2.05 -10.90
CA GLY A 503 9.27 3.25 -10.21
C GLY A 503 8.61 4.26 -11.12
N GLY A 504 7.99 5.27 -10.50
CA GLY A 504 7.23 6.31 -11.18
C GLY A 504 6.36 7.12 -10.23
N ASP A 505 5.45 7.92 -10.80
CA ASP A 505 4.53 8.77 -10.03
C ASP A 505 3.22 8.03 -9.73
N GLU A 506 2.76 7.19 -10.66
CA GLU A 506 1.55 6.35 -10.54
C GLU A 506 1.80 4.94 -11.14
N LEU A 507 1.36 3.91 -10.42
CA LEU A 507 1.37 2.51 -10.82
C LEU A 507 -0.05 1.99 -10.78
N GLN A 508 -0.51 1.42 -11.88
CA GLN A 508 -1.76 0.65 -11.95
C GLN A 508 -1.42 -0.77 -12.34
N ALA A 509 -1.84 -1.74 -11.54
CA ALA A 509 -1.61 -3.15 -11.82
C ALA A 509 -2.91 -3.94 -11.78
N VAL A 510 -3.03 -4.90 -12.69
CA VAL A 510 -4.09 -5.92 -12.70
C VAL A 510 -3.37 -7.27 -12.59
N PRO A 511 -3.01 -7.72 -11.37
CA PRO A 511 -2.14 -8.89 -11.18
C PRO A 511 -2.63 -10.15 -11.88
N ARG A 512 -3.95 -10.36 -11.93
CA ARG A 512 -4.59 -11.50 -12.59
C ARG A 512 -4.35 -11.58 -14.09
N LEU A 513 -4.20 -10.42 -14.74
CA LEU A 513 -3.87 -10.32 -16.16
C LEU A 513 -2.37 -10.14 -16.39
N GLU A 514 -1.58 -10.05 -15.31
CA GLU A 514 -0.17 -9.71 -15.33
C GLU A 514 0.11 -8.38 -16.05
N ILE A 515 -0.80 -7.41 -15.91
CA ILE A 515 -0.68 -6.09 -16.54
C ILE A 515 -0.20 -5.06 -15.51
N VAL A 516 0.81 -4.26 -15.87
CA VAL A 516 1.28 -3.13 -15.08
C VAL A 516 1.47 -1.91 -15.98
N ASP A 517 0.85 -0.81 -15.58
CA ASP A 517 1.04 0.52 -16.16
C ASP A 517 1.79 1.41 -15.17
N LEU A 518 2.97 1.86 -15.56
CA LEU A 518 3.77 2.85 -14.84
C LEU A 518 3.67 4.18 -15.57
N THR A 519 3.33 5.25 -14.86
CA THR A 519 3.24 6.60 -15.41
C THR A 519 3.94 7.60 -14.51
N GLY A 520 4.52 8.64 -15.11
CA GLY A 520 5.17 9.72 -14.36
C GLY A 520 6.20 10.47 -15.19
N THR A 521 6.82 11.48 -14.57
CA THR A 521 7.87 12.29 -15.20
C THR A 521 9.14 11.48 -15.45
N SER A 522 9.36 10.42 -14.67
CA SER A 522 10.50 9.51 -14.79
C SER A 522 10.07 8.09 -14.41
N ALA A 523 9.10 7.54 -15.13
CA ALA A 523 8.75 6.13 -14.97
C ALA A 523 9.90 5.26 -15.48
N PHE A 524 10.25 4.23 -14.73
CA PHE A 524 11.29 3.30 -15.12
C PHE A 524 10.95 1.86 -14.74
N VAL A 525 11.51 0.93 -15.51
CA VAL A 525 11.54 -0.50 -15.19
C VAL A 525 12.91 -1.02 -15.55
N GLY A 526 13.45 -1.90 -14.72
CA GLY A 526 14.78 -2.45 -14.93
C GLY A 526 14.98 -3.79 -14.26
N GLN A 527 16.08 -4.42 -14.65
CA GLN A 527 16.58 -5.65 -14.06
C GLN A 527 18.10 -5.56 -14.00
N ARG A 528 18.66 -5.67 -12.80
CA ARG A 528 20.11 -5.56 -12.53
C ARG A 528 20.69 -4.25 -13.07
N GLN A 529 21.38 -4.29 -14.20
CA GLN A 529 22.09 -3.17 -14.82
C GLN A 529 21.41 -2.64 -16.08
N THR A 530 20.25 -3.20 -16.42
CA THR A 530 19.43 -2.78 -17.54
C THR A 530 18.26 -1.97 -17.03
N GLN A 531 18.04 -0.80 -17.60
CA GLN A 531 16.93 0.08 -17.23
C GLN A 531 16.31 0.70 -18.48
N VAL A 532 14.98 0.73 -18.50
CA VAL A 532 14.17 1.46 -19.49
C VAL A 532 13.46 2.59 -18.76
N ASN A 533 13.52 3.78 -19.32
CA ASN A 533 12.89 4.99 -18.82
C ASN A 533 11.88 5.52 -19.85
N GLY A 534 10.81 6.13 -19.36
CA GLY A 534 9.83 6.83 -20.19
C GLY A 534 8.80 7.57 -19.36
N THR A 535 7.80 8.13 -20.03
CA THR A 535 6.68 8.81 -19.35
C THR A 535 5.51 7.88 -19.05
N ARG A 536 5.34 6.83 -19.86
CA ARG A 536 4.35 5.77 -19.68
C ARG A 536 4.95 4.45 -20.16
N ILE A 537 5.00 3.46 -19.27
CA ILE A 537 5.51 2.12 -19.54
C ILE A 537 4.38 1.14 -19.24
N HIS A 538 3.94 0.42 -20.27
CA HIS A 538 2.96 -0.65 -20.18
C HIS A 538 3.68 -1.99 -20.25
N ILE A 539 3.39 -2.88 -19.30
CA ILE A 539 4.00 -4.19 -19.17
C ILE A 539 2.89 -5.23 -19.16
N GLU A 540 3.01 -6.23 -20.03
CA GLU A 540 2.09 -7.36 -20.11
C GLU A 540 2.90 -8.66 -19.89
N GLY A 541 2.74 -9.31 -18.73
CA GLY A 541 3.49 -10.51 -18.35
C GLY A 541 3.14 -11.74 -19.19
N GLY A 542 1.85 -11.96 -19.47
CA GLY A 542 1.38 -13.10 -20.27
C GLY A 542 2.00 -13.18 -21.68
N PRO A 543 1.94 -12.10 -22.50
CA PRO A 543 2.64 -12.03 -23.77
C PRO A 543 4.12 -11.64 -23.63
N ARG A 544 4.59 -11.27 -22.43
CA ARG A 544 5.94 -10.77 -22.14
C ARG A 544 6.31 -9.57 -23.03
N GLN A 545 5.42 -8.59 -23.07
CA GLN A 545 5.60 -7.37 -23.84
C GLN A 545 5.86 -6.17 -22.93
N ILE A 546 6.80 -5.32 -23.31
CA ILE A 546 6.99 -3.98 -22.74
C ILE A 546 6.72 -2.96 -23.84
N ARG A 547 5.96 -1.92 -23.53
CA ARG A 547 5.69 -0.79 -24.42
C ARG A 547 5.94 0.51 -23.69
N VAL A 548 6.84 1.32 -24.21
CA VAL A 548 7.07 2.69 -23.76
C VAL A 548 6.37 3.65 -24.74
N VAL A 549 5.46 4.46 -24.22
CA VAL A 549 4.73 5.46 -25.02
C VAL A 549 5.31 6.83 -24.76
N GLY A 550 5.74 7.50 -25.83
CA GLY A 550 6.38 8.81 -25.77
C GLY A 550 7.91 8.72 -25.75
N PRO A 551 8.59 9.85 -25.45
CA PRO A 551 10.04 9.89 -25.36
C PRO A 551 10.52 9.00 -24.21
N GLY A 552 11.67 8.37 -24.41
CA GLY A 552 12.24 7.45 -23.43
C GLY A 552 13.71 7.16 -23.70
N SER A 553 14.31 6.40 -22.79
CA SER A 553 15.68 5.95 -22.91
C SER A 553 15.84 4.52 -22.41
N PHE A 554 16.87 3.85 -22.91
CA PHE A 554 17.34 2.57 -22.43
C PHE A 554 18.79 2.74 -22.02
N GLU A 555 19.17 2.16 -20.90
CA GLU A 555 20.54 2.09 -20.42
C GLU A 555 20.89 0.66 -20.02
N HIS A 556 22.07 0.21 -20.41
CA HIS A 556 22.65 -1.04 -19.96
C HIS A 556 24.13 -0.82 -19.60
N GLN A 557 24.51 -1.24 -18.39
CA GLN A 557 25.90 -1.26 -17.96
C GLN A 557 26.37 -2.71 -17.80
N ASP A 558 27.44 -3.07 -18.48
CA ASP A 558 28.05 -4.38 -18.32
C ASP A 558 28.91 -4.37 -17.06
N LEU A 559 28.34 -4.83 -15.94
CA LEU A 559 29.12 -5.15 -14.76
C LEU A 559 29.78 -6.51 -14.99
N GLN A 560 31.03 -6.49 -15.44
CA GLN A 560 31.82 -7.70 -15.46
C GLN A 560 32.11 -8.10 -14.00
N ASP A 561 31.48 -9.19 -13.57
CA ASP A 561 31.65 -9.81 -12.24
C ASP A 561 32.99 -10.58 -12.21
N SER A 562 34.08 -9.91 -12.57
CA SER A 562 35.41 -10.51 -12.50
C SER A 562 35.94 -10.32 -11.09
N GLY A 563 35.93 -11.39 -10.28
CA GLY A 563 36.63 -11.49 -9.01
C GLY A 563 38.17 -11.33 -9.10
N ASP A 564 38.69 -10.89 -10.25
CA ASP A 564 40.09 -10.54 -10.46
C ASP A 564 40.31 -9.05 -10.15
N VAL A 565 40.86 -8.79 -8.96
CA VAL A 565 41.14 -7.47 -8.38
C VAL A 565 42.26 -6.68 -9.11
N HIS A 566 42.78 -7.17 -10.24
CA HIS A 566 44.02 -6.65 -10.85
C HIS A 566 43.95 -6.24 -12.32
N GLY A 567 42.77 -6.12 -12.94
CA GLY A 567 42.65 -5.56 -14.28
C GLY A 567 41.53 -4.52 -14.35
N SER A 568 41.81 -3.32 -14.85
CA SER A 568 40.82 -2.34 -15.28
C SER A 568 40.04 -2.92 -16.47
N ALA A 569 39.11 -3.83 -16.20
CA ALA A 569 38.28 -4.43 -17.22
C ALA A 569 37.35 -3.35 -17.81
N GLU A 570 37.40 -3.21 -19.13
CA GLU A 570 36.65 -2.22 -19.91
C GLU A 570 35.14 -2.46 -19.72
N ARG A 571 34.48 -1.61 -18.94
CA ARG A 571 33.03 -1.67 -18.76
C ARG A 571 32.36 -1.13 -20.02
N GLY A 572 31.50 -1.95 -20.63
CA GLY A 572 30.64 -1.52 -21.73
C GLY A 572 29.43 -0.76 -21.21
N ARG A 573 29.11 0.38 -21.80
CA ARG A 573 27.85 1.11 -21.55
C ARG A 573 27.08 1.27 -22.84
N VAL A 574 25.82 0.87 -22.85
CA VAL A 574 24.91 1.07 -23.98
C VAL A 574 23.82 2.02 -23.54
N THR A 575 23.60 3.07 -24.32
CA THR A 575 22.46 3.98 -24.15
C THR A 575 21.69 4.08 -25.46
N ALA A 576 20.37 4.11 -25.36
CA ALA A 576 19.51 4.43 -26.49
C ALA A 576 18.48 5.45 -26.04
N ALA A 577 18.13 6.40 -26.90
CA ALA A 577 17.07 7.37 -26.67
C ALA A 577 16.17 7.44 -27.91
N TRP A 578 14.88 7.70 -27.69
CA TRP A 578 13.87 7.85 -28.73
C TRP A 578 12.86 8.92 -28.33
N THR A 579 12.08 9.40 -29.30
CA THR A 579 11.12 10.49 -29.11
C THR A 579 9.66 10.06 -29.16
N THR A 580 9.33 8.93 -29.81
CA THR A 580 7.92 8.51 -30.01
C THR A 580 7.54 7.30 -29.16
N GLY A 581 8.36 6.25 -29.14
CA GLY A 581 8.08 5.08 -28.31
C GLY A 581 9.01 3.91 -28.56
N MET A 582 8.85 2.88 -27.74
CA MET A 582 9.59 1.63 -27.85
C MET A 582 8.64 0.45 -27.58
N THR A 583 8.84 -0.65 -28.29
CA THR A 583 8.20 -1.93 -27.96
C THR A 583 9.26 -3.02 -27.86
N PHE A 584 9.09 -3.91 -26.89
CA PHE A 584 9.89 -5.11 -26.75
C PHE A 584 8.95 -6.30 -26.57
N ASP A 585 9.01 -7.24 -27.52
CA ASP A 585 8.36 -8.55 -27.45
C ASP A 585 9.44 -9.58 -27.14
N ASP A 586 9.41 -10.09 -25.91
CA ASP A 586 10.40 -11.02 -25.41
C ASP A 586 10.30 -12.40 -26.08
N LEU A 587 9.06 -12.88 -26.28
CA LEU A 587 8.80 -14.19 -26.88
C LEU A 587 9.16 -14.23 -28.36
N ALA A 588 9.03 -13.11 -29.07
CA ALA A 588 9.50 -12.97 -30.45
C ALA A 588 10.99 -12.58 -30.52
N GLY A 589 11.58 -12.11 -29.42
CA GLY A 589 12.92 -11.54 -29.39
C GLY A 589 13.04 -10.29 -30.25
N HIS A 590 12.02 -9.43 -30.28
CA HIS A 590 11.96 -8.28 -31.19
C HIS A 590 11.80 -6.97 -30.42
N VAL A 591 12.68 -6.00 -30.70
CA VAL A 591 12.63 -4.64 -30.14
C VAL A 591 12.44 -3.65 -31.28
N THR A 592 11.54 -2.69 -31.12
CA THR A 592 11.43 -1.53 -32.00
C THR A 592 11.54 -0.24 -31.20
N CYS A 593 12.34 0.70 -31.69
CA CYS A 593 12.39 2.07 -31.19
C CYS A 593 11.97 3.01 -32.33
N ASP A 594 11.09 3.97 -32.01
CA ASP A 594 10.45 4.86 -32.98
C ASP A 594 10.64 6.34 -32.62
N GLY A 595 10.90 7.14 -33.65
CA GLY A 595 11.06 8.60 -33.59
C GLY A 595 12.44 9.01 -33.09
N GLY A 596 13.25 9.64 -33.96
CA GLY A 596 14.53 10.24 -33.57
C GLY A 596 15.39 9.36 -32.64
N VAL A 597 15.68 8.14 -33.09
CA VAL A 597 16.44 7.16 -32.32
C VAL A 597 17.92 7.50 -32.37
N ARG A 598 18.53 7.65 -31.19
CA ARG A 598 19.98 7.75 -31.04
C ARG A 598 20.48 6.66 -30.10
N MET A 599 21.36 5.81 -30.59
CA MET A 599 22.03 4.79 -29.78
C MET A 599 23.51 5.11 -29.67
N VAL A 600 24.07 4.97 -28.48
CA VAL A 600 25.50 5.13 -28.21
C VAL A 600 25.98 3.91 -27.45
N TRP A 601 27.02 3.27 -27.95
CA TRP A 601 27.71 2.17 -27.29
C TRP A 601 29.15 2.58 -27.02
N GLU A 602 29.52 2.60 -25.74
CA GLU A 602 30.87 2.88 -25.27
C GLU A 602 31.51 1.55 -24.82
N GLN A 603 32.61 1.16 -25.45
CA GLN A 603 33.39 -0.03 -25.09
C GLN A 603 34.67 0.45 -24.40
N GLY A 604 34.58 0.65 -23.08
CA GLY A 604 35.64 1.34 -22.34
C GLY A 604 35.81 2.81 -22.79
N PRO A 605 36.91 3.46 -22.38
CA PRO A 605 37.13 4.87 -22.73
C PRO A 605 37.47 5.06 -24.21
N LEU A 606 38.11 4.07 -24.85
CA LEU A 606 38.75 4.25 -26.16
C LEU A 606 37.85 4.02 -27.37
N GLN A 607 36.63 3.51 -27.20
CA GLN A 607 35.76 3.22 -28.33
C GLN A 607 34.32 3.68 -28.07
N ARG A 608 33.77 4.39 -29.06
CA ARG A 608 32.39 4.88 -29.05
C ARG A 608 31.75 4.67 -30.41
N ASP A 609 30.65 3.93 -30.42
CA ASP A 609 29.80 3.73 -31.59
C ASP A 609 28.50 4.51 -31.41
N THR A 610 28.08 5.26 -32.43
CA THR A 610 26.86 6.05 -32.44
C THR A 610 26.02 5.68 -33.66
N LEU A 611 24.72 5.49 -33.44
CA LEU A 611 23.71 5.28 -34.48
C LEU A 611 22.63 6.35 -34.34
N ASP A 612 22.39 7.12 -35.39
CA ASP A 612 21.25 8.03 -35.51
C ASP A 612 20.30 7.51 -36.61
N ALA A 613 19.02 7.32 -36.26
CA ALA A 613 17.98 6.81 -37.17
C ALA A 613 16.60 7.38 -36.79
N GLU A 614 15.59 7.21 -37.65
CA GLU A 614 14.20 7.50 -37.30
C GLU A 614 13.52 6.31 -36.63
N ARG A 615 13.90 5.09 -37.02
CA ARG A 615 13.42 3.84 -36.43
C ARG A 615 14.56 2.83 -36.40
N VAL A 616 14.61 2.05 -35.34
CA VAL A 616 15.52 0.89 -35.22
C VAL A 616 14.70 -0.33 -34.84
N ALA A 617 14.87 -1.43 -35.58
CA ALA A 617 14.29 -2.73 -35.29
C ALA A 617 15.42 -3.72 -35.02
N ILE A 618 15.32 -4.47 -33.92
CA ILE A 618 16.34 -5.38 -33.43
C ILE A 618 15.71 -6.74 -33.18
N TRP A 619 16.39 -7.80 -33.63
CA TRP A 619 16.04 -9.18 -33.37
C TRP A 619 17.14 -9.83 -32.53
N VAL A 620 16.77 -10.35 -31.36
CA VAL A 620 17.60 -11.13 -30.45
C VAL A 620 17.08 -12.55 -30.37
N THR A 621 17.88 -13.46 -29.80
CA THR A 621 17.42 -14.83 -29.53
C THR A 621 16.10 -14.81 -28.73
N PRO A 622 15.01 -15.39 -29.25
CA PRO A 622 13.73 -15.49 -28.54
C PRO A 622 13.88 -16.27 -27.24
N GLN A 623 13.22 -15.84 -26.17
CA GLN A 623 13.10 -16.69 -24.98
C GLN A 623 11.93 -17.65 -25.13
N GLN A 624 12.23 -18.94 -25.06
CA GLN A 624 11.18 -19.94 -24.89
C GLN A 624 10.54 -19.73 -23.51
N ARG A 625 9.20 -19.84 -23.44
CA ARG A 625 8.55 -19.94 -22.14
C ARG A 625 9.23 -21.11 -21.40
N PRO A 626 9.74 -20.89 -20.17
CA PRO A 626 10.07 -22.04 -19.34
C PRO A 626 8.83 -22.91 -19.33
N SER A 627 8.96 -24.15 -19.83
CA SER A 627 7.83 -25.07 -19.90
C SER A 627 7.21 -25.09 -18.52
N SER A 628 5.93 -24.75 -18.44
CA SER A 628 5.14 -24.67 -17.21
C SER A 628 4.95 -26.05 -16.59
N ALA A 629 6.04 -26.71 -16.20
CA ALA A 629 6.01 -27.75 -15.20
C ALA A 629 5.76 -27.01 -13.88
N SER A 630 4.50 -26.95 -13.47
CA SER A 630 4.09 -26.38 -12.18
C SER A 630 5.00 -26.90 -11.08
N PRO A 631 5.75 -26.03 -10.35
CA PRO A 631 6.43 -26.44 -9.12
C PRO A 631 5.44 -26.78 -7.98
N PHE A 632 4.13 -26.66 -8.22
CA PHE A 632 3.06 -26.87 -7.23
C PHE A 632 2.22 -28.14 -7.44
N ALA A 633 2.54 -29.00 -8.41
CA ALA A 633 1.92 -30.33 -8.47
C ALA A 633 2.60 -31.26 -7.45
N VAL A 634 2.34 -31.03 -6.16
CA VAL A 634 2.65 -32.00 -5.11
C VAL A 634 1.65 -33.14 -5.28
N ASP A 635 2.11 -34.28 -5.78
CA ASP A 635 1.38 -35.54 -5.68
C ASP A 635 1.41 -35.98 -4.21
N PRO A 636 0.27 -35.94 -3.48
CA PRO A 636 0.23 -36.28 -2.05
C PRO A 636 0.41 -37.79 -1.78
N THR A 637 0.54 -38.63 -2.82
CA THR A 637 0.72 -40.08 -2.69
C THR A 637 2.15 -40.56 -2.93
N ALA A 638 3.07 -39.67 -3.30
CA ALA A 638 4.47 -40.02 -3.48
C ALA A 638 5.17 -40.16 -2.10
N PRO A 639 5.92 -41.26 -1.84
CA PRO A 639 6.69 -41.41 -0.61
C PRO A 639 7.73 -40.29 -0.48
N PRO A 640 8.15 -39.90 0.74
CA PRO A 640 9.11 -38.83 0.98
C PRO A 640 10.47 -39.20 0.38
N MET A 641 10.68 -38.86 -0.88
CA MET A 641 12.01 -38.81 -1.47
C MET A 641 12.70 -37.58 -0.88
N THR A 642 13.83 -37.85 -0.24
CA THR A 642 14.88 -36.90 0.11
C THR A 642 14.90 -35.70 -0.83
N LEU A 643 14.59 -34.52 -0.27
CA LEU A 643 14.80 -33.23 -0.92
C LEU A 643 16.20 -33.23 -1.54
N PRO A 644 16.36 -33.12 -2.87
CA PRO A 644 17.62 -32.61 -3.38
C PRO A 644 17.73 -31.19 -2.84
N SER A 645 18.85 -30.90 -2.18
CA SER A 645 19.17 -29.56 -1.67
C SER A 645 18.75 -28.51 -2.69
N ALA A 646 18.04 -27.48 -2.24
CA ALA A 646 17.63 -26.32 -3.02
C ALA A 646 18.81 -25.39 -3.39
N GLU A 647 19.92 -25.99 -3.83
CA GLU A 647 20.99 -25.39 -4.63
C GLU A 647 20.82 -25.82 -6.09
N GLY A 648 19.56 -25.95 -6.53
CA GLY A 648 19.20 -26.05 -7.93
C GLY A 648 19.38 -24.67 -8.56
N ASP A 649 20.63 -24.37 -8.90
CA ASP A 649 21.07 -23.30 -9.78
C ASP A 649 20.02 -23.08 -10.88
N SER A 650 19.24 -22.02 -10.75
CA SER A 650 18.43 -21.48 -11.84
C SER A 650 19.45 -21.00 -12.88
N GLY A 651 19.90 -21.95 -13.71
CA GLY A 651 20.97 -21.72 -14.66
C GLY A 651 20.70 -20.40 -15.40
N PRO A 652 21.72 -19.55 -15.57
CA PRO A 652 21.55 -18.21 -16.10
C PRO A 652 20.72 -18.31 -17.38
N LEU A 653 19.59 -17.59 -17.41
CA LEU A 653 18.80 -17.34 -18.61
C LEU A 653 19.79 -17.12 -19.76
N GLY A 654 19.85 -18.07 -20.71
CA GLY A 654 20.94 -18.13 -21.67
C GLY A 654 21.20 -16.76 -22.31
N ASP A 655 22.48 -16.41 -22.44
CA ASP A 655 22.91 -15.12 -22.97
C ASP A 655 22.14 -14.80 -24.26
N ARG A 656 21.38 -13.70 -24.26
CA ARG A 656 20.67 -13.25 -25.46
C ARG A 656 21.71 -12.76 -26.46
N VAL A 657 21.61 -13.28 -27.68
CA VAL A 657 22.50 -12.88 -28.77
C VAL A 657 21.73 -11.99 -29.74
N LEU A 658 22.36 -10.90 -30.17
CA LEU A 658 21.87 -10.07 -31.27
C LEU A 658 21.96 -10.85 -32.58
N LEU A 659 20.82 -11.12 -33.22
CA LEU A 659 20.73 -11.84 -34.49
C LEU A 659 20.77 -10.88 -35.67
N ARG A 660 19.94 -9.83 -35.63
CA ARG A 660 19.77 -8.87 -36.71
C ARG A 660 19.41 -7.49 -36.17
N ALA A 661 19.83 -6.44 -36.86
CA ALA A 661 19.33 -5.08 -36.65
C ALA A 661 19.04 -4.41 -38.00
N VAL A 662 18.00 -3.59 -38.05
CA VAL A 662 17.67 -2.75 -39.20
C VAL A 662 17.39 -1.34 -38.70
N ALA A 663 18.12 -0.36 -39.25
CA ALA A 663 17.92 1.05 -39.00
C ALA A 663 17.32 1.73 -40.23
N PHE A 664 16.35 2.61 -40.00
CA PHE A 664 15.61 3.32 -41.04
C PHE A 664 15.80 4.83 -40.85
N GLY A 665 16.19 5.53 -41.92
CA GLY A 665 16.28 6.99 -41.92
C GLY A 665 14.88 7.59 -41.98
N ALA A 666 14.72 8.85 -41.60
CA ALA A 666 13.43 9.50 -41.68
C ALA A 666 12.92 9.57 -43.13
N GLY A 667 13.80 9.51 -44.14
CA GLY A 667 13.45 9.51 -45.57
C GLY A 667 12.68 8.26 -46.06
N THR A 668 12.79 7.12 -45.35
CA THR A 668 12.01 5.91 -45.66
C THR A 668 10.65 5.90 -44.95
N VAL A 669 10.50 6.73 -43.90
CA VAL A 669 9.28 6.86 -43.10
C VAL A 669 8.45 8.08 -43.50
N ARG A 670 9.11 9.16 -43.97
CA ARG A 670 8.55 10.46 -44.36
C ARG A 670 9.31 11.00 -45.57
N GLU A 671 8.65 11.66 -46.53
CA GLU A 671 9.29 12.15 -47.77
C GLU A 671 10.48 13.11 -47.58
N LYS A 672 10.62 13.76 -46.41
CA LYS A 672 11.68 14.74 -46.11
C LYS A 672 12.42 14.44 -44.82
N GLY A 673 13.05 13.29 -44.73
CA GLY A 673 13.80 12.88 -43.55
C GLY A 673 15.30 12.67 -43.79
N GLY A 674 16.10 12.84 -42.74
CA GLY A 674 17.54 12.55 -42.77
C GLY A 674 17.84 11.05 -42.92
N PRO A 675 19.03 10.70 -43.42
CA PRO A 675 19.47 9.31 -43.54
C PRO A 675 19.84 8.72 -42.18
N VAL A 676 19.96 7.39 -42.12
CA VAL A 676 20.64 6.70 -41.02
C VAL A 676 22.11 7.08 -41.04
N LYS A 677 22.69 7.34 -39.87
CA LYS A 677 24.12 7.56 -39.71
C LYS A 677 24.66 6.59 -38.68
N VAL A 678 25.73 5.89 -39.05
CA VAL A 678 26.52 5.07 -38.14
C VAL A 678 27.91 5.68 -38.08
N ASP A 679 28.37 5.96 -36.89
CA ASP A 679 29.65 6.58 -36.59
C ASP A 679 30.34 5.74 -35.52
N SER A 680 31.35 5.00 -35.91
CA SER A 680 32.19 4.19 -35.03
C SER A 680 33.52 4.92 -34.89
N ARG A 681 33.98 5.13 -33.66
CA ARG A 681 35.19 5.87 -33.36
C ARG A 681 36.04 5.11 -32.37
N ARG A 682 37.35 5.08 -32.66
CA ARG A 682 38.39 4.69 -31.73
C ARG A 682 39.30 5.87 -31.44
N PHE A 683 39.59 6.10 -30.15
CA PHE A 683 40.40 7.19 -29.66
C PHE A 683 41.82 6.73 -29.29
N VAL A 684 42.77 7.63 -29.41
CA VAL A 684 44.16 7.35 -29.00
C VAL A 684 44.21 7.29 -27.47
N PRO A 685 44.80 6.24 -26.88
CA PRO A 685 44.98 6.17 -25.43
C PRO A 685 45.94 7.25 -24.94
N ARG A 686 45.53 7.94 -23.87
CA ARG A 686 46.38 8.81 -23.07
C ARG A 686 47.22 7.95 -22.11
N GLY A 687 48.34 8.49 -21.61
CA GLY A 687 49.29 7.73 -20.78
C GLY A 687 48.74 7.19 -19.46
N ASP A 688 47.55 7.62 -19.06
CA ASP A 688 46.76 7.19 -17.90
C ASP A 688 45.70 6.12 -18.24
N GLY A 689 45.58 5.72 -19.52
CA GLY A 689 44.56 4.77 -19.99
C GLY A 689 43.24 5.41 -20.39
N GLU A 690 43.07 6.72 -20.19
CA GLU A 690 41.90 7.48 -20.65
C GLU A 690 41.95 7.74 -22.16
N ALA A 691 40.82 8.06 -22.76
CA ALA A 691 40.78 8.50 -24.15
C ALA A 691 41.34 9.92 -24.29
N SER A 692 42.19 10.13 -25.29
CA SER A 692 42.43 11.48 -25.80
C SER A 692 41.33 11.90 -26.77
N ASP A 693 41.21 13.21 -27.02
CA ASP A 693 40.29 13.73 -28.05
C ASP A 693 40.73 13.35 -29.48
N ALA A 694 41.93 12.80 -29.65
CA ALA A 694 42.45 12.38 -30.94
C ALA A 694 41.81 11.06 -31.39
N ILE A 695 41.25 11.08 -32.59
CA ILE A 695 40.66 9.91 -33.25
C ILE A 695 41.80 9.08 -33.86
N GLU A 696 41.94 7.84 -33.40
CA GLU A 696 42.81 6.82 -34.01
C GLU A 696 42.14 6.23 -35.26
N ARG A 697 40.84 5.91 -35.17
CA ARG A 697 40.05 5.38 -36.29
C ARG A 697 38.62 5.92 -36.31
N LEU A 698 38.08 6.05 -37.52
CA LEU A 698 36.70 6.44 -37.75
C LEU A 698 36.14 5.63 -38.93
N LEU A 699 35.03 4.95 -38.68
CA LEU A 699 34.15 4.41 -39.69
C LEU A 699 32.83 5.19 -39.65
N TYR A 700 32.53 5.91 -40.74
CA TYR A 700 31.25 6.58 -40.92
C TYR A 700 30.49 5.94 -42.09
N LEU A 701 29.24 5.54 -41.85
CA LEU A 701 28.36 4.96 -42.84
C LEU A 701 27.02 5.69 -42.83
N GLU A 702 26.54 6.03 -44.02
CA GLU A 702 25.25 6.67 -44.20
C GLU A 702 24.46 6.01 -45.32
N GLY A 703 23.18 5.80 -45.05
CA GLY A 703 22.22 5.26 -46.00
C GLY A 703 20.80 5.56 -45.53
N LEU A 704 19.83 5.45 -46.43
CA LEU A 704 18.42 5.58 -46.06
C LEU A 704 17.91 4.39 -45.23
N GLU A 705 18.56 3.24 -45.37
CA GLU A 705 18.27 2.00 -44.64
C GLU A 705 19.56 1.20 -44.46
N ILE A 706 19.82 0.66 -43.28
CA ILE A 706 21.03 -0.13 -42.99
C ILE A 706 20.63 -1.43 -42.28
N HIS A 707 21.02 -2.56 -42.85
CA HIS A 707 20.75 -3.90 -42.32
C HIS A 707 22.05 -4.50 -41.80
N VAL A 708 22.00 -5.06 -40.60
CA VAL A 708 23.10 -5.81 -40.00
C VAL A 708 22.59 -7.20 -39.67
N ASP A 709 23.20 -8.21 -40.25
CA ASP A 709 22.95 -9.62 -39.94
C ASP A 709 24.20 -10.19 -39.25
N ASN A 710 24.06 -10.53 -37.99
CA ASN A 710 25.16 -11.07 -37.19
C ASN A 710 25.39 -12.56 -37.47
N ALA A 711 24.35 -13.32 -37.80
CA ALA A 711 24.49 -14.73 -38.14
C ALA A 711 25.23 -14.90 -39.47
N ALA A 712 24.90 -14.09 -40.47
CA ALA A 712 25.58 -14.07 -41.76
C ALA A 712 26.88 -13.25 -41.76
N SER A 713 27.16 -12.48 -40.70
CA SER A 713 28.26 -11.51 -40.65
C SER A 713 28.23 -10.48 -41.79
N THR A 714 27.04 -10.12 -42.28
CA THR A 714 26.85 -9.17 -43.38
C THR A 714 26.30 -7.84 -42.90
N LEU A 715 26.62 -6.79 -43.63
CA LEU A 715 26.00 -5.47 -43.54
C LEU A 715 25.54 -5.07 -44.93
N THR A 716 24.31 -4.59 -45.05
CA THR A 716 23.72 -4.21 -46.34
C THR A 716 23.12 -2.82 -46.26
N VAL A 717 23.42 -1.98 -47.26
CA VAL A 717 22.71 -0.74 -47.54
C VAL A 717 22.03 -0.93 -48.89
N PRO A 718 20.72 -1.18 -48.96
CA PRO A 718 20.06 -1.64 -50.18
C PRO A 718 19.95 -0.54 -51.26
N ILE A 719 20.15 0.72 -50.86
CA ILE A 719 20.01 1.91 -51.71
C ILE A 719 21.22 2.84 -51.56
N ALA A 720 21.19 3.94 -52.31
CA ALA A 720 22.30 4.88 -52.39
C ALA A 720 22.78 5.33 -51.00
N GLY A 721 24.10 5.53 -50.88
CA GLY A 721 24.73 5.86 -49.62
C GLY A 721 26.16 6.34 -49.76
N ARG A 722 26.80 6.56 -48.62
CA ARG A 722 28.21 6.93 -48.51
C ARG A 722 28.87 6.25 -47.33
N MET A 723 30.15 5.94 -47.48
CA MET A 723 30.97 5.36 -46.43
C MET A 723 32.34 6.05 -46.40
N PHE A 724 32.86 6.28 -45.21
CA PHE A 724 34.14 6.93 -44.99
C PHE A 724 34.95 6.14 -43.97
N VAL A 725 36.22 5.90 -44.27
CA VAL A 725 37.15 5.13 -43.45
C VAL A 725 38.42 5.95 -43.22
N LEU A 726 38.87 5.97 -41.97
CA LEU A 726 40.09 6.64 -41.50
C LEU A 726 40.83 5.73 -40.50
N ASP A 727 42.14 5.51 -40.69
CA ASP A 727 43.01 4.71 -39.82
C ASP A 727 44.39 5.38 -39.61
N GLN A 728 44.51 6.18 -38.55
CA GLN A 728 45.71 6.99 -38.31
C GLN A 728 46.85 6.27 -37.60
N ARG A 729 46.76 4.95 -37.36
CA ARG A 729 47.72 4.20 -36.54
C ARG A 729 49.17 4.36 -36.97
N GLU A 730 49.44 4.23 -38.26
CA GLU A 730 50.81 4.33 -38.79
C GLU A 730 51.37 5.74 -38.70
N ARG A 731 50.54 6.77 -38.96
CA ARG A 731 50.94 8.18 -38.82
C ARG A 731 51.22 8.53 -37.38
N GLN A 732 50.42 8.04 -36.44
CA GLN A 732 50.62 8.28 -35.02
C GLN A 732 51.85 7.54 -34.48
N ALA A 733 52.09 6.30 -34.93
CA ALA A 733 53.33 5.58 -34.63
C ALA A 733 54.57 6.33 -35.17
N ALA A 734 54.50 6.84 -36.40
CA ALA A 734 55.57 7.63 -37.00
C ALA A 734 55.76 9.01 -36.33
N ALA A 735 54.68 9.66 -35.87
CA ALA A 735 54.73 10.92 -35.15
C ALA A 735 55.30 10.73 -33.73
N LYS A 736 54.89 9.68 -33.02
CA LYS A 736 55.44 9.31 -31.69
C LYS A 736 56.93 8.96 -31.77
N ALA A 737 57.38 8.40 -32.89
CA ALA A 737 58.80 8.16 -33.17
C ALA A 737 59.60 9.43 -33.51
N LYS A 738 58.93 10.54 -33.90
CA LYS A 738 59.58 11.77 -34.38
C LYS A 738 59.45 12.98 -33.45
N SER A 739 58.44 13.07 -32.58
CA SER A 739 58.25 14.23 -31.68
C SER A 739 57.12 14.06 -30.65
N GLY A 740 57.35 14.49 -29.40
CA GLY A 740 56.40 14.41 -28.28
C GLY A 740 55.40 15.56 -28.12
N THR A 741 54.85 16.12 -29.21
CA THR A 741 53.89 17.24 -29.12
C THR A 741 52.54 16.86 -29.76
N SER A 742 51.46 16.98 -28.97
CA SER A 742 50.06 16.78 -29.35
C SER A 742 49.57 17.90 -30.29
N VAL A 743 48.87 17.56 -31.37
CA VAL A 743 48.22 18.52 -32.30
C VAL A 743 46.70 18.31 -32.24
N ASP A 744 45.95 19.42 -32.27
CA ASP A 744 44.48 19.49 -32.13
C ASP A 744 43.74 18.79 -33.30
N PRO A 745 42.90 17.76 -33.05
CA PRO A 745 42.25 16.93 -34.07
C PRO A 745 41.07 17.61 -34.80
N LEU A 746 40.38 18.57 -34.18
CA LEU A 746 39.10 19.07 -34.71
C LEU A 746 39.30 19.99 -35.93
N SER A 747 40.44 20.68 -35.98
CA SER A 747 40.86 21.52 -37.12
C SER A 747 41.13 20.71 -38.38
N GLN A 748 41.33 19.39 -38.26
CA GLN A 748 41.59 18.52 -39.40
C GLN A 748 40.31 18.00 -40.06
N LEU A 749 39.15 17.97 -39.38
CA LEU A 749 37.91 17.40 -39.94
C LEU A 749 37.30 18.21 -41.10
N ALA A 750 37.56 19.51 -41.16
CA ALA A 750 37.06 20.38 -42.23
C ALA A 750 37.86 20.25 -43.54
N ASP A 751 39.13 19.83 -43.47
CA ASP A 751 40.04 19.58 -44.59
C ASP A 751 40.52 18.12 -44.69
N SER A 752 39.99 17.20 -43.85
CA SER A 752 40.36 15.79 -43.86
C SER A 752 39.70 15.07 -45.03
N SER A 753 40.40 15.01 -46.15
CA SER A 753 40.24 13.89 -47.08
C SER A 753 40.53 12.60 -46.29
N GLY A 754 39.57 11.69 -46.20
CA GLY A 754 39.76 10.41 -45.50
C GLY A 754 40.87 9.57 -46.11
N GLU A 755 41.14 8.42 -45.52
CA GLU A 755 41.89 7.39 -46.24
C GLU A 755 41.06 6.86 -47.39
N ALA A 756 39.78 6.53 -47.19
CA ALA A 756 38.88 6.15 -48.29
C ALA A 756 37.47 6.74 -48.10
N LEU A 757 36.96 7.46 -49.10
CA LEU A 757 35.57 7.91 -49.20
C LEU A 757 34.89 7.19 -50.36
N PHE A 758 33.84 6.43 -50.07
CA PHE A 758 32.99 5.75 -51.03
C PHE A 758 31.62 6.45 -51.13
N ARG A 759 31.09 6.53 -52.35
CA ARG A 759 29.71 6.94 -52.65
C ARG A 759 29.15 5.97 -53.69
N TRP A 760 27.90 5.57 -53.57
CA TRP A 760 27.23 4.70 -54.55
C TRP A 760 25.77 5.11 -54.74
N GLY A 761 25.22 4.79 -55.91
CA GLY A 761 23.83 5.03 -56.28
C GLY A 761 22.92 3.80 -56.20
N GLY A 762 23.48 2.59 -56.12
CA GLY A 762 22.76 1.31 -56.01
C GLY A 762 22.79 0.79 -54.59
N SER A 763 23.41 -0.36 -54.35
CA SER A 763 23.51 -0.99 -53.03
C SER A 763 24.97 -1.18 -52.58
N LEU A 764 25.16 -1.33 -51.27
CA LEU A 764 26.39 -1.82 -50.65
C LEU A 764 26.08 -3.15 -49.93
N VAL A 765 26.92 -4.15 -50.15
CA VAL A 765 26.97 -5.39 -49.35
C VAL A 765 28.39 -5.55 -48.81
N ALA A 766 28.53 -5.55 -47.50
CA ALA A 766 29.78 -5.71 -46.79
C ALA A 766 29.79 -7.06 -46.05
N ASN A 767 30.80 -7.88 -46.30
CA ASN A 767 31.09 -9.06 -45.49
C ASN A 767 32.10 -8.67 -44.40
N ARG A 768 31.62 -8.56 -43.16
CA ARG A 768 32.43 -8.14 -42.01
C ARG A 768 33.45 -9.20 -41.62
N SER A 769 33.18 -10.47 -41.93
CA SER A 769 34.08 -11.56 -41.55
C SER A 769 35.38 -11.57 -42.36
N ASP A 770 35.41 -11.01 -43.57
CA ASP A 770 36.59 -10.98 -44.45
C ASP A 770 37.02 -9.56 -44.89
N GLY A 771 36.22 -8.54 -44.59
CA GLY A 771 36.50 -7.14 -44.90
C GLY A 771 36.16 -6.74 -46.36
N THR A 772 35.41 -7.57 -47.08
CA THR A 772 35.04 -7.31 -48.48
C THR A 772 33.76 -6.47 -48.59
N LEU A 773 33.77 -5.55 -49.56
CA LEU A 773 32.69 -4.62 -49.86
C LEU A 773 32.33 -4.76 -51.33
N THR A 774 31.04 -4.88 -51.64
CA THR A 774 30.53 -4.84 -53.02
C THR A 774 29.53 -3.69 -53.14
N MET A 775 29.85 -2.71 -53.96
CA MET A 775 29.01 -1.53 -54.22
C MET A 775 28.54 -1.56 -55.67
N THR A 776 27.28 -1.19 -55.92
CA THR A 776 26.70 -1.19 -57.25
C THR A 776 26.18 0.19 -57.64
N LYS A 777 26.19 0.47 -58.96
CA LYS A 777 25.67 1.66 -59.65
C LYS A 777 26.31 2.99 -59.22
N ASP A 778 26.89 3.72 -60.17
CA ASP A 778 27.43 5.08 -59.97
C ASP A 778 28.39 5.18 -58.76
N VAL A 779 29.32 4.23 -58.66
CA VAL A 779 30.23 4.14 -57.51
C VAL A 779 31.40 5.09 -57.71
N ALA A 780 31.71 5.89 -56.70
CA ALA A 780 32.88 6.76 -56.64
C ALA A 780 33.69 6.47 -55.38
N LEU A 781 35.00 6.31 -55.53
CA LEU A 781 35.99 6.13 -54.48
C LEU A 781 37.01 7.28 -54.59
N ARG A 782 37.26 7.97 -53.48
CA ARG A 782 38.40 8.88 -53.31
C ARG A 782 39.28 8.34 -52.18
N HIS A 783 40.49 7.92 -52.52
CA HIS A 783 41.43 7.33 -51.58
C HIS A 783 42.69 8.21 -51.43
N ARG A 784 43.10 8.51 -50.19
CA ARG A 784 44.38 9.17 -49.88
C ARG A 784 45.33 8.16 -49.25
N ARG A 785 46.43 7.84 -49.93
CA ARG A 785 47.44 6.89 -49.42
C ARG A 785 48.22 7.50 -48.25
N LEU A 786 48.43 6.71 -47.19
CA LEU A 786 49.10 7.17 -45.96
C LEU A 786 50.60 7.43 -46.14
N GLU A 787 51.27 6.67 -47.01
CA GLU A 787 52.72 6.73 -47.21
C GLU A 787 53.19 8.03 -47.89
N ASP A 788 52.40 8.54 -48.84
CA ASP A 788 52.80 9.63 -49.75
C ASP A 788 51.73 10.70 -49.96
N ASP A 789 50.61 10.64 -49.23
CA ASP A 789 49.46 11.55 -49.34
C ASP A 789 48.84 11.67 -50.74
N ASN A 790 49.15 10.72 -51.63
CA ASN A 790 48.62 10.74 -52.99
C ASN A 790 47.13 10.42 -53.00
N ILE A 791 46.37 11.27 -53.69
CA ILE A 791 44.93 11.13 -53.88
C ILE A 791 44.65 10.40 -55.18
N THR A 792 43.93 9.29 -55.08
CA THR A 792 43.39 8.52 -56.19
C THR A 792 41.88 8.65 -56.20
N GLU A 793 41.32 9.06 -57.33
CA GLU A 793 39.87 9.05 -57.57
C GLU A 793 39.54 7.92 -58.53
N LEU A 794 38.53 7.12 -58.23
CA LEU A 794 38.07 5.98 -59.02
C LEU A 794 36.55 6.06 -59.14
N THR A 795 36.01 5.96 -60.34
CA THR A 795 34.56 5.89 -60.59
C THR A 795 34.22 4.70 -61.46
N ALA A 796 33.07 4.07 -61.22
CA ALA A 796 32.55 2.96 -62.01
C ALA A 796 31.03 3.06 -62.14
N ALA A 797 30.50 2.84 -63.35
CA ALA A 797 29.06 2.91 -63.58
C ALA A 797 28.31 1.69 -63.01
N THR A 798 28.95 0.50 -62.97
CA THR A 798 28.25 -0.75 -62.62
C THR A 798 28.58 -1.26 -61.23
N GLU A 799 29.86 -1.54 -60.93
CA GLU A 799 30.24 -2.22 -59.70
C GLU A 799 31.64 -1.80 -59.24
N VAL A 800 31.83 -1.66 -57.92
CA VAL A 800 33.15 -1.65 -57.29
C VAL A 800 33.17 -2.71 -56.18
N ARG A 801 34.13 -3.63 -56.26
CA ARG A 801 34.49 -4.52 -55.14
C ARG A 801 35.72 -3.97 -54.45
N ALA A 802 35.68 -3.81 -53.15
CA ALA A 802 36.83 -3.35 -52.37
C ALA A 802 37.11 -4.31 -51.22
N LYS A 803 38.36 -4.34 -50.75
CA LYS A 803 38.73 -5.06 -49.54
C LYS A 803 39.45 -4.12 -48.58
N LEU A 804 38.97 -4.10 -47.36
CA LEU A 804 39.60 -3.39 -46.25
C LEU A 804 40.43 -4.39 -45.44
N SER A 805 41.58 -3.96 -44.94
CA SER A 805 42.43 -4.79 -44.10
C SER A 805 41.71 -5.09 -42.79
N LYS A 806 41.86 -6.31 -42.28
CA LYS A 806 41.42 -6.60 -40.91
C LYS A 806 42.40 -5.92 -39.97
N SER A 807 41.91 -5.14 -39.03
CA SER A 807 42.79 -4.70 -37.96
C SER A 807 43.14 -5.91 -37.10
N ASP A 808 44.43 -6.25 -37.03
CA ASP A 808 44.96 -7.19 -36.06
C ASP A 808 44.77 -6.60 -34.65
N ALA A 809 43.59 -6.80 -34.09
CA ALA A 809 43.33 -6.59 -32.68
C ALA A 809 44.12 -7.67 -31.92
N THR A 810 45.36 -7.34 -31.57
CA THR A 810 46.26 -8.13 -30.72
C THR A 810 45.82 -8.17 -29.26
N SER A 811 44.55 -7.85 -28.95
CA SER A 811 43.97 -8.08 -27.63
C SER A 811 43.76 -9.58 -27.44
N THR A 812 44.71 -10.23 -26.78
CA THR A 812 44.65 -11.64 -26.32
C THR A 812 43.65 -11.87 -25.18
N GLY A 813 42.57 -11.08 -25.12
CA GLY A 813 41.50 -11.23 -24.15
C GLY A 813 40.49 -12.31 -24.60
N PRO A 814 40.13 -13.27 -23.73
CA PRO A 814 39.14 -14.29 -24.05
C PRO A 814 37.72 -13.72 -23.92
N GLN A 815 37.20 -13.12 -25.00
CA GLN A 815 35.78 -13.07 -25.40
C GLN A 815 35.58 -11.90 -26.38
N ARG A 816 35.64 -12.20 -27.68
CA ARG A 816 35.10 -11.28 -28.70
C ARG A 816 33.57 -11.34 -28.59
N ARG A 817 32.94 -10.26 -28.11
CA ARG A 817 31.48 -10.16 -28.15
C ARG A 817 31.03 -9.83 -29.59
N PRO A 818 30.12 -10.61 -30.18
CA PRO A 818 29.66 -10.40 -31.55
C PRO A 818 28.81 -9.12 -31.65
N GLY A 819 29.22 -8.16 -32.49
CA GLY A 819 28.38 -6.99 -32.79
C GLY A 819 29.11 -5.73 -33.27
N ALA A 820 30.35 -5.50 -32.85
CA ALA A 820 31.08 -4.27 -33.19
C ALA A 820 31.48 -4.25 -34.68
N ILE A 821 30.94 -3.28 -35.43
CA ILE A 821 31.19 -3.08 -36.87
C ILE A 821 32.69 -2.79 -37.12
N GLU A 822 33.36 -2.11 -36.19
CA GLU A 822 34.74 -1.65 -36.30
C GLU A 822 35.81 -2.73 -36.15
N SER A 823 35.50 -3.87 -35.51
CA SER A 823 36.52 -4.88 -35.22
C SER A 823 37.09 -5.61 -36.46
N SER A 824 36.68 -5.20 -37.67
CA SER A 824 37.05 -5.87 -38.93
C SER A 824 37.47 -4.98 -40.10
N LEU A 825 37.22 -3.66 -40.09
CA LEU A 825 37.45 -2.79 -41.25
C LEU A 825 38.55 -1.75 -40.97
N GLY A 826 39.71 -1.92 -41.61
CA GLY A 826 40.87 -1.02 -41.56
C GLY A 826 41.14 -0.35 -42.90
N GLN A 827 42.42 -0.10 -43.21
CA GLN A 827 42.88 0.55 -44.43
C GLN A 827 42.43 -0.19 -45.72
N LEU A 828 42.18 0.55 -46.80
CA LEU A 828 41.91 -0.02 -48.12
C LEU A 828 43.11 -0.83 -48.65
N GLU A 829 42.93 -2.12 -48.93
CA GLU A 829 43.93 -2.96 -49.58
C GLU A 829 43.85 -2.86 -51.10
N TRP A 830 42.64 -3.04 -51.66
CA TRP A 830 42.40 -2.97 -53.10
C TRP A 830 40.95 -2.63 -53.44
N ALA A 831 40.73 -2.16 -54.67
CA ALA A 831 39.41 -1.96 -55.26
C ALA A 831 39.41 -2.37 -56.74
N THR A 832 38.44 -3.19 -57.16
CA THR A 832 38.16 -3.55 -58.54
C THR A 832 36.91 -2.82 -59.02
N ALA A 833 37.04 -1.96 -60.03
CA ALA A 833 35.95 -1.23 -60.67
C ALA A 833 35.57 -1.85 -62.01
N LYS A 834 34.26 -1.95 -62.29
CA LYS A 834 33.70 -2.50 -63.54
C LYS A 834 32.63 -1.62 -64.14
N GLY A 835 32.56 -1.61 -65.47
CA GLY A 835 31.54 -0.91 -66.25
C GLY A 835 31.86 0.56 -66.41
N SER A 836 32.68 0.88 -67.42
CA SER A 836 33.21 2.23 -67.65
C SER A 836 33.99 2.76 -66.44
N ALA A 837 35.04 2.04 -66.06
CA ALA A 837 35.88 2.40 -64.93
C ALA A 837 36.82 3.56 -65.34
N TRP A 838 36.88 4.59 -64.51
CA TRP A 838 37.76 5.74 -64.69
C TRP A 838 38.55 5.96 -63.40
N LEU A 839 39.84 6.24 -63.53
CA LEU A 839 40.71 6.56 -62.40
C LEU A 839 41.57 7.77 -62.70
N ALA A 840 41.72 8.67 -61.74
CA ALA A 840 42.63 9.81 -61.79
C ALA A 840 43.60 9.83 -60.62
N ASN A 841 44.86 10.14 -60.90
CA ASN A 841 45.90 10.33 -59.90
C ASN A 841 46.95 11.32 -60.44
N GLN A 842 47.30 12.34 -59.64
CA GLN A 842 48.31 13.37 -59.98
C GLN A 842 48.14 14.00 -61.40
N GLY A 843 46.90 14.22 -61.82
CA GLY A 843 46.59 14.82 -63.13
C GLY A 843 46.61 13.85 -64.33
N ARG A 844 47.03 12.60 -64.14
CA ARG A 844 46.87 11.52 -65.13
C ARG A 844 45.53 10.83 -64.95
N GLN A 845 44.91 10.40 -66.04
CA GLN A 845 43.61 9.74 -66.04
C GLN A 845 43.66 8.46 -66.86
N VAL A 846 43.06 7.37 -66.38
CA VAL A 846 42.90 6.12 -67.12
C VAL A 846 41.42 5.75 -67.20
N GLN A 847 40.97 5.33 -68.38
CA GLN A 847 39.62 4.83 -68.64
C GLN A 847 39.71 3.42 -69.21
N ALA A 848 38.92 2.49 -68.67
CA ALA A 848 38.91 1.06 -69.05
C ALA A 848 37.54 0.41 -68.78
N ASP A 849 37.35 -0.83 -69.21
CA ASP A 849 36.14 -1.60 -68.85
C ASP A 849 36.24 -2.15 -67.42
N GLU A 850 37.46 -2.53 -67.00
CA GLU A 850 37.81 -3.01 -65.67
C GLU A 850 39.13 -2.38 -65.19
N LEU A 851 39.16 -1.96 -63.92
CA LEU A 851 40.35 -1.43 -63.25
C LEU A 851 40.54 -2.16 -61.91
N LEU A 852 41.72 -2.73 -61.68
CA LEU A 852 42.15 -3.19 -60.36
C LEU A 852 43.13 -2.17 -59.77
N TYR A 853 42.69 -1.45 -58.76
CA TYR A 853 43.51 -0.58 -57.94
C TYR A 853 44.02 -1.34 -56.71
N ASN A 854 45.33 -1.58 -56.63
CA ASN A 854 46.00 -2.12 -55.46
C ASN A 854 46.57 -0.96 -54.64
N ALA A 855 45.92 -0.62 -53.53
CA ALA A 855 46.23 0.55 -52.73
C ALA A 855 47.54 0.38 -51.93
N SER A 856 47.83 -0.82 -51.43
CA SER A 856 49.06 -1.12 -50.68
C SER A 856 50.30 -1.15 -51.58
N ALA A 857 50.18 -1.77 -52.76
CA ALA A 857 51.25 -1.76 -53.76
C ALA A 857 51.38 -0.41 -54.49
N GLY A 858 50.33 0.41 -54.48
CA GLY A 858 50.26 1.64 -55.27
C GLY A 858 50.28 1.34 -56.78
N GLU A 859 49.48 0.37 -57.22
CA GLU A 859 49.44 -0.09 -58.62
C GLU A 859 48.02 -0.10 -59.17
N VAL A 860 47.88 0.15 -60.46
CA VAL A 860 46.62 0.09 -61.21
C VAL A 860 46.81 -0.84 -62.41
N ASP A 861 46.02 -1.91 -62.47
CA ASP A 861 45.94 -2.79 -63.63
C ASP A 861 44.63 -2.52 -64.37
N ALA A 862 44.74 -1.91 -65.53
CA ALA A 862 43.63 -1.47 -66.36
C ALA A 862 43.47 -2.42 -67.54
N SER A 863 42.27 -2.94 -67.77
CA SER A 863 41.98 -3.81 -68.91
C SER A 863 40.65 -3.50 -69.57
N SER A 864 40.59 -3.71 -70.89
CA SER A 864 39.38 -3.60 -71.67
C SER A 864 39.00 -4.95 -72.28
N SER A 865 37.70 -5.16 -72.47
CA SER A 865 37.12 -6.30 -73.17
C SER A 865 37.49 -6.27 -74.67
N GLU A 866 37.28 -7.39 -75.35
CA GLU A 866 37.61 -7.51 -76.77
C GLU A 866 36.80 -6.50 -77.61
N GLY A 867 37.52 -5.63 -78.34
CA GLY A 867 36.93 -4.56 -79.14
C GLY A 867 37.02 -3.16 -78.52
N SER A 868 37.34 -3.07 -77.22
CA SER A 868 37.57 -1.81 -76.51
C SER A 868 39.06 -1.58 -76.22
N ASN A 869 39.45 -0.34 -75.93
CA ASN A 869 40.81 0.01 -75.51
C ASN A 869 40.79 0.75 -74.17
N VAL A 870 41.80 0.47 -73.35
CA VAL A 870 42.21 1.30 -72.22
C VAL A 870 42.81 2.58 -72.77
N THR A 871 42.35 3.73 -72.29
CA THR A 871 42.86 5.05 -72.68
C THR A 871 43.48 5.72 -71.46
N LEU A 872 44.79 6.02 -71.53
CA LEU A 872 45.50 6.80 -70.53
C LEU A 872 45.77 8.20 -71.09
N LEU A 873 45.26 9.22 -70.39
CA LEU A 873 45.41 10.63 -70.69
C LEU A 873 46.43 11.26 -69.73
N GLU A 874 47.48 11.86 -70.29
CA GLU A 874 48.42 12.70 -69.57
C GLU A 874 48.37 14.11 -70.17
N PRO A 875 47.82 15.11 -69.45
CA PRO A 875 47.61 16.45 -69.99
C PRO A 875 48.89 17.12 -70.51
N GLN A 876 50.04 16.76 -69.93
CA GLN A 876 51.34 17.32 -70.30
C GLN A 876 51.94 16.72 -71.58
N SER A 877 51.56 15.48 -71.95
CA SER A 877 52.12 14.80 -73.13
C SER A 877 51.32 15.05 -74.41
N GLY A 878 50.08 15.52 -74.29
CA GLY A 878 49.20 15.91 -75.41
C GLY A 878 48.65 14.76 -76.26
N MET A 879 49.13 13.52 -76.10
CA MET A 879 48.65 12.35 -76.84
C MET A 879 48.15 11.25 -75.88
N PRO A 880 46.90 10.75 -76.03
CA PRO A 880 46.41 9.61 -75.26
C PRO A 880 47.17 8.33 -75.61
N LEU A 881 47.56 7.56 -74.60
CA LEU A 881 48.10 6.22 -74.76
C LEU A 881 46.94 5.21 -74.77
N THR A 882 46.79 4.45 -75.85
CA THR A 882 45.76 3.42 -75.99
C THR A 882 46.34 2.01 -76.01
N ALA A 883 45.80 1.09 -75.20
CA ALA A 883 46.21 -0.31 -75.17
C ALA A 883 45.05 -1.23 -74.75
N ARG A 884 45.20 -2.55 -74.87
CA ARG A 884 44.21 -3.50 -74.31
C ARG A 884 44.37 -3.70 -72.81
N ARG A 885 45.62 -3.63 -72.31
CA ARG A 885 45.93 -3.72 -70.89
C ARG A 885 47.16 -2.89 -70.53
N ILE A 886 47.04 -2.09 -69.47
CA ILE A 886 48.11 -1.23 -68.94
C ILE A 886 48.28 -1.52 -67.45
N LEU A 887 49.53 -1.66 -67.02
CA LEU A 887 49.90 -1.65 -65.61
C LEU A 887 50.55 -0.29 -65.29
N TRP A 888 49.99 0.46 -64.34
CA TRP A 888 50.49 1.76 -63.90
C TRP A 888 50.88 1.71 -62.42
N ASN A 889 52.17 1.88 -62.15
CA ASN A 889 52.69 2.02 -60.80
C ASN A 889 52.59 3.50 -60.37
N LEU A 890 51.72 3.78 -59.41
CA LEU A 890 51.42 5.12 -58.90
C LEU A 890 52.56 5.70 -58.05
N LYS A 891 53.38 4.84 -57.41
CA LYS A 891 54.52 5.30 -56.59
C LYS A 891 55.65 5.87 -57.45
N THR A 892 55.92 5.23 -58.58
CA THR A 892 57.02 5.59 -59.50
C THR A 892 56.58 6.36 -60.73
N GLY A 893 55.26 6.43 -60.99
CA GLY A 893 54.71 6.97 -62.22
C GLY A 893 54.97 6.09 -63.46
N ARG A 894 55.53 4.88 -63.29
CA ARG A 894 55.88 3.98 -64.40
C ARG A 894 54.63 3.34 -65.01
N ILE A 895 54.55 3.37 -66.33
CA ILE A 895 53.48 2.75 -67.12
C ILE A 895 54.08 1.62 -67.95
N GLU A 896 53.47 0.42 -67.87
CA GLU A 896 53.85 -0.76 -68.64
C GLU A 896 52.66 -1.23 -69.48
N VAL A 897 52.82 -1.24 -70.81
CA VAL A 897 51.82 -1.78 -71.72
C VAL A 897 51.97 -3.30 -71.77
N LYS A 898 51.05 -4.03 -71.13
CA LYS A 898 51.07 -5.50 -71.09
C LYS A 898 50.52 -6.11 -72.38
N GLN A 899 49.51 -5.47 -72.98
CA GLN A 899 48.91 -5.88 -74.23
C GLN A 899 48.60 -4.64 -75.08
N PRO A 900 49.33 -4.40 -76.19
CA PRO A 900 49.06 -3.26 -77.06
C PRO A 900 47.69 -3.38 -77.73
N GLY A 901 47.07 -2.24 -78.02
CA GLY A 901 45.82 -2.15 -78.77
C GLY A 901 46.03 -2.36 -80.27
N THR A 902 44.94 -2.55 -81.02
CA THR A 902 45.00 -2.56 -82.48
C THR A 902 45.42 -1.17 -82.96
N ILE A 903 46.62 -1.05 -83.52
CA ILE A 903 47.11 0.22 -84.09
C ILE A 903 46.31 0.51 -85.35
N VAL A 904 45.44 1.53 -85.31
CA VAL A 904 44.80 2.07 -86.51
C VAL A 904 45.71 3.17 -87.05
N ALA A 905 46.57 2.84 -88.02
CA ALA A 905 47.35 3.86 -88.72
C ALA A 905 46.42 4.69 -89.62
N PRO A 906 46.41 6.03 -89.52
CA PRO A 906 45.70 6.86 -90.48
C PRO A 906 46.34 6.68 -91.87
N ARG A 907 45.51 6.53 -92.90
CA ARG A 907 45.95 6.54 -94.30
C ARG A 907 46.33 7.93 -94.76
#